data_AF-A0A2G6KUG8-F1
#
_entry.id   AF-A0A2G6KUG8-F1
#
_cell.length_a   1.000
_cell.length_b   1.000
_cell.length_c   1.000
_cell.angle_alpha   90.00
_cell.angle_beta   90.00
_cell.angle_gamma   90.00
#
_symmetry.space_group_name_H-M   'P 1'
#
loop_
_entity.id
_entity.type
_entity.pdbx_description
1 polymer ?
#
loop_
_entity_poly.entity_id
_entity_poly.type
_entity_poly.pdbx_seq_one_letter_code
_entity_poly.pdbx_strand_id
1 'polypeptide(L)'
;MERQSRDGASLVNGVFEHQVNYLSTQARAIADSKMVRQSLADIGRFNREQSLPQVFPYVLKAYLFKQGAIKLQMDNGEKLSFASLDMLKRTARGEMIQPEAFLVDGQWYIQIARAVKDQSGEIQGLILLMYSPELFSDLLQGVKGKASLIQVQGDYEKAFVEQGRGEGATYTFNSSTVKAWKLAYQLPYSGSFFDHTLYWGVMIACSLFVALVVFLIIRRLLGKVQKDVIDVTQFANNLLSGERTRVPEFIFGNFYVMARNLERTSKTADVKARELQKGAARKKGQSAAASALSGKGAAHFGGADLNVGVIEEDEDILGMGGTDDATAIPDSDRSGSDSEALFGDDDLLSDTALDNDVLAEEAGLLEEAELVDPDGVLMDESLFDEAFDEGLGIAETEPVDAPGSVFRAYDIRGIVGQELTPGLTVSIGRAIGSEANARGQNTVVVGYDGRLSSPELAESLVTGLVSSGVRVIEVGQVPTPVLYFATCQLGTGSGVMVTGSHNPPEYNGFKMVLGGETLAGEEIQKLYQRIVVQDYQTGQGSRERQDISRDYMDAILNDIAVAAPLRIVIDAGNGVAGELAPVIIEELGCEVIPLHCEVDGNFPNHHPDPGKRENLVDLIEAVKHEDADLGIAFDGDGDRLGVVTNEGKIIWPDRLLMLFAKDVVSRNPGADIIFDVKCSRRLSALVSEYGGRPVMWKTGHSLIKSKMKETGALLAGEMSGHVFFKERWFGFDDAIYSAARLLEILGLDERPAHAIFDSFPEDISTPEINVEVTEESKFTIVSALSSTGQFGDGNITDIDGIRVDYADGWGLCRASNTTPTLVLRFEANDEAALKRIQTVFREQLLRVDATLDIPF
;
A
#
# COMPACT_ATOMS: atom_id res chain seq x y z
N MET A 1 -28.06 35.70 -4.78
CA MET A 1 -27.04 35.24 -5.74
C MET A 1 -26.27 36.41 -6.35
N GLU A 2 -26.65 37.05 -7.48
CA GLU A 2 -25.77 38.02 -8.19
C GLU A 2 -25.12 39.17 -7.37
N ARG A 3 -25.77 39.66 -6.29
CA ARG A 3 -25.10 40.58 -5.35
C ARG A 3 -24.05 39.85 -4.51
N GLN A 4 -24.44 38.82 -3.78
CA GLN A 4 -23.54 38.00 -2.96
C GLN A 4 -22.34 37.41 -3.74
N SER A 5 -22.49 37.08 -5.02
CA SER A 5 -21.37 36.67 -5.87
C SER A 5 -20.38 37.80 -6.14
N ARG A 6 -20.87 39.01 -6.42
CA ARG A 6 -20.04 40.22 -6.55
C ARG A 6 -19.42 40.65 -5.23
N ASP A 7 -20.15 40.56 -4.12
CA ASP A 7 -19.67 40.91 -2.79
C ASP A 7 -18.53 39.96 -2.37
N GLY A 8 -18.69 38.66 -2.61
CA GLY A 8 -17.63 37.65 -2.40
C GLY A 8 -16.43 37.86 -3.32
N ALA A 9 -16.65 38.10 -4.62
CA ALA A 9 -15.57 38.37 -5.57
C ALA A 9 -14.78 39.65 -5.21
N SER A 10 -15.47 40.70 -4.73
CA SER A 10 -14.85 41.93 -4.24
C SER A 10 -14.05 41.71 -2.94
N LEU A 11 -14.46 40.77 -2.09
CA LEU A 11 -13.72 40.41 -0.89
C LEU A 11 -12.39 39.72 -1.25
N VAL A 12 -12.42 38.72 -2.14
CA VAL A 12 -11.20 38.04 -2.62
C VAL A 12 -10.25 39.03 -3.30
N ASN A 13 -10.77 39.96 -4.12
CA ASN A 13 -9.95 41.01 -4.74
C ASN A 13 -9.31 41.96 -3.70
N GLY A 14 -10.05 42.32 -2.63
CA GLY A 14 -9.50 43.17 -1.55
C GLY A 14 -8.41 42.46 -0.73
N VAL A 15 -8.57 41.16 -0.48
CA VAL A 15 -7.58 40.31 0.20
C VAL A 15 -6.32 40.14 -0.67
N PHE A 16 -6.50 39.88 -1.97
CA PHE A 16 -5.41 39.81 -2.94
C PHE A 16 -4.60 41.13 -3.01
N GLU A 17 -5.26 42.28 -3.17
CA GLU A 17 -4.58 43.58 -3.16
C GLU A 17 -3.82 43.84 -1.85
N HIS A 18 -4.33 43.37 -0.70
CA HIS A 18 -3.59 43.46 0.56
C HIS A 18 -2.28 42.68 0.51
N GLN A 19 -2.28 41.43 0.03
CA GLN A 19 -1.09 40.59 -0.07
C GLN A 19 -0.05 41.14 -1.07
N VAL A 20 -0.50 41.69 -2.20
CA VAL A 20 0.39 42.33 -3.19
C VAL A 20 1.10 43.57 -2.60
N ASN A 21 0.39 44.34 -1.78
CA ASN A 21 0.96 45.46 -1.03
C ASN A 21 1.87 44.99 0.12
N TYR A 22 1.53 43.89 0.80
CA TYR A 22 2.35 43.27 1.83
C TYR A 22 3.70 42.81 1.28
N LEU A 23 3.71 42.03 0.19
CA LEU A 23 4.91 41.59 -0.54
C LEU A 23 5.79 42.78 -0.95
N SER A 24 5.18 43.82 -1.52
CA SER A 24 5.87 45.04 -1.94
C SER A 24 6.51 45.82 -0.78
N THR A 25 5.96 45.67 0.43
CA THR A 25 6.40 46.31 1.68
C THR A 25 7.46 45.47 2.39
N GLN A 26 7.28 44.14 2.49
CA GLN A 26 8.29 43.22 3.00
C GLN A 26 9.61 43.33 2.21
N ALA A 27 9.56 43.26 0.88
CA ALA A 27 10.74 43.39 0.04
C ALA A 27 11.51 44.70 0.30
N ARG A 28 10.78 45.79 0.62
CA ARG A 28 11.39 47.07 1.02
C ARG A 28 12.00 47.00 2.42
N ALA A 29 11.32 46.42 3.41
CA ALA A 29 11.86 46.24 4.75
C ALA A 29 13.13 45.36 4.77
N ILE A 30 13.18 44.32 3.92
CA ILE A 30 14.36 43.47 3.70
C ILE A 30 15.51 44.30 3.10
N ALA A 31 15.26 45.09 2.05
CA ALA A 31 16.27 45.95 1.43
C ALA A 31 16.77 47.09 2.34
N ASP A 32 15.91 47.61 3.22
CA ASP A 32 16.27 48.61 4.23
C ASP A 32 16.89 48.00 5.51
N SER A 33 16.94 46.66 5.64
CA SER A 33 17.43 45.98 6.83
C SER A 33 18.93 46.18 7.09
N LYS A 34 19.31 46.19 8.37
CA LYS A 34 20.73 46.28 8.78
C LYS A 34 21.55 45.10 8.24
N MET A 35 20.95 43.91 8.20
CA MET A 35 21.59 42.67 7.70
C MET A 35 22.01 42.83 6.24
N VAL A 36 21.07 43.16 5.34
CA VAL A 36 21.36 43.33 3.90
C VAL A 36 22.36 44.47 3.66
N ARG A 37 22.28 45.57 4.43
CA ARG A 37 23.24 46.68 4.35
C ARG A 37 24.66 46.27 4.79
N GLN A 38 24.80 45.41 5.82
CA GLN A 38 26.09 44.87 6.23
C GLN A 38 26.64 43.85 5.21
N SER A 39 25.76 43.04 4.58
CA SER A 39 26.12 42.07 3.54
C SER A 39 26.65 42.69 2.25
N LEU A 40 26.49 44.01 2.03
CA LEU A 40 27.15 44.71 0.91
C LEU A 40 28.69 44.68 0.97
N ALA A 41 29.28 44.38 2.14
CA ALA A 41 30.72 44.19 2.29
C ALA A 41 31.22 42.84 1.74
N ASP A 42 30.40 41.79 1.81
CA ASP A 42 30.72 40.44 1.31
C ASP A 42 29.51 39.82 0.58
N ILE A 43 29.27 40.35 -0.61
CA ILE A 43 28.20 39.91 -1.52
C ILE A 43 28.44 38.46 -1.99
N GLY A 44 29.70 38.05 -2.12
CA GLY A 44 30.09 36.72 -2.60
C GLY A 44 29.79 35.62 -1.59
N ARG A 45 29.85 35.92 -0.28
CA ARG A 45 29.33 35.05 0.78
C ARG A 45 27.81 35.03 0.79
N PHE A 46 27.15 36.20 0.83
CA PHE A 46 25.69 36.32 0.91
C PHE A 46 24.96 35.54 -0.20
N ASN A 47 25.42 35.66 -1.45
CA ASN A 47 24.81 34.98 -2.60
C ASN A 47 25.07 33.45 -2.63
N ARG A 48 26.07 32.94 -1.89
CA ARG A 48 26.35 31.49 -1.75
C ARG A 48 25.61 30.86 -0.58
N GLU A 49 25.56 31.55 0.57
CA GLU A 49 24.92 31.04 1.79
C GLU A 49 23.38 31.10 1.75
N GLN A 50 22.78 31.89 0.83
CA GLN A 50 21.33 32.05 0.69
C GLN A 50 20.62 32.29 2.05
N SER A 51 21.17 33.19 2.86
CA SER A 51 20.79 33.39 4.26
C SER A 51 19.48 34.15 4.49
N LEU A 52 18.79 34.62 3.44
CA LEU A 52 17.44 35.21 3.56
C LEU A 52 16.32 34.17 3.61
N PRO A 53 16.27 33.15 2.72
CA PRO A 53 15.37 32.00 2.85
C PRO A 53 15.28 31.38 4.25
N GLN A 54 16.40 31.31 4.98
CA GLN A 54 16.45 30.79 6.37
C GLN A 54 15.72 31.67 7.41
N VAL A 55 15.43 32.94 7.08
CA VAL A 55 14.90 33.96 8.02
C VAL A 55 13.52 34.48 7.59
N PHE A 56 13.18 34.39 6.30
CA PHE A 56 11.92 34.87 5.74
C PHE A 56 11.22 33.74 4.97
N PRO A 57 10.11 33.18 5.50
CA PRO A 57 9.35 32.14 4.79
C PRO A 57 8.85 32.65 3.43
N TYR A 58 8.69 31.72 2.50
CA TYR A 58 8.32 31.94 1.09
C TYR A 58 9.35 32.69 0.22
N VAL A 59 10.48 33.18 0.77
CA VAL A 59 11.63 33.63 -0.04
C VAL A 59 12.41 32.39 -0.47
N LEU A 60 12.36 32.02 -1.75
CA LEU A 60 13.07 30.85 -2.28
C LEU A 60 14.55 31.14 -2.54
N LYS A 61 14.86 32.29 -3.13
CA LYS A 61 16.24 32.73 -3.42
C LYS A 61 16.37 34.24 -3.29
N ALA A 62 17.55 34.70 -2.87
CA ALA A 62 17.90 36.11 -2.81
C ALA A 62 19.29 36.37 -3.40
N TYR A 63 19.41 37.46 -4.15
CA TYR A 63 20.66 37.87 -4.80
C TYR A 63 20.94 39.35 -4.56
N LEU A 64 22.10 39.64 -3.99
CA LEU A 64 22.60 40.99 -3.73
C LEU A 64 23.62 41.38 -4.82
N PHE A 65 23.56 42.65 -5.24
CA PHE A 65 24.39 43.21 -6.30
C PHE A 65 24.95 44.56 -5.91
N LYS A 66 26.22 44.81 -6.24
CA LYS A 66 26.82 46.14 -6.15
C LYS A 66 26.34 47.01 -7.31
N GLN A 67 26.19 48.31 -7.08
CA GLN A 67 25.81 49.26 -8.14
C GLN A 67 26.74 49.12 -9.37
N GLY A 68 26.17 48.90 -10.55
CA GLY A 68 26.90 48.69 -11.81
C GLY A 68 27.39 47.26 -12.09
N ALA A 69 27.36 46.34 -11.12
CA ALA A 69 27.93 44.98 -11.24
C ALA A 69 26.89 43.90 -11.61
N ILE A 70 25.94 44.21 -12.50
CA ILE A 70 24.89 43.25 -12.92
C ILE A 70 25.45 42.33 -14.03
N LYS A 71 25.77 41.08 -13.68
CA LYS A 71 26.16 40.01 -14.62
C LYS A 71 24.94 39.19 -15.06
N LEU A 72 25.02 38.53 -16.22
CA LEU A 72 23.99 37.57 -16.70
C LEU A 72 24.19 36.18 -16.09
N GLN A 73 25.44 35.78 -15.87
CA GLN A 73 25.83 34.58 -15.14
C GLN A 73 26.41 34.99 -13.78
N MET A 74 25.98 34.31 -12.73
CA MET A 74 26.39 34.53 -11.34
C MET A 74 27.71 33.82 -11.05
N ASP A 75 28.40 34.27 -10.00
CA ASP A 75 29.68 33.68 -9.56
C ASP A 75 29.51 32.31 -8.86
N ASN A 76 28.27 31.82 -8.69
CA ASN A 76 27.92 30.45 -8.32
C ASN A 76 27.53 29.57 -9.53
N GLY A 77 27.63 30.08 -10.76
CA GLY A 77 27.30 29.37 -12.00
C GLY A 77 25.87 29.60 -12.54
N GLU A 78 24.92 30.02 -11.70
CA GLU A 78 23.51 30.22 -12.10
C GLU A 78 23.35 31.33 -13.15
N LYS A 79 22.34 31.21 -14.02
CA LYS A 79 22.01 32.22 -15.05
C LYS A 79 20.74 32.96 -14.65
N LEU A 80 20.79 34.29 -14.60
CA LEU A 80 19.57 35.11 -14.41
C LEU A 80 18.75 35.17 -15.69
N SER A 81 17.43 35.15 -15.55
CA SER A 81 16.52 35.40 -16.67
C SER A 81 16.68 36.82 -17.23
N PHE A 82 16.40 37.00 -18.52
CA PHE A 82 16.41 38.33 -19.14
C PHE A 82 15.43 39.32 -18.47
N ALA A 83 14.31 38.83 -17.91
CA ALA A 83 13.36 39.63 -17.15
C ALA A 83 13.96 40.11 -15.82
N SER A 84 14.62 39.22 -15.07
CA SER A 84 15.33 39.55 -13.83
C SER A 84 16.40 40.63 -14.06
N LEU A 85 17.11 40.55 -15.19
CA LEU A 85 18.14 41.50 -15.58
C LEU A 85 17.58 42.86 -16.00
N ASP A 86 16.44 42.92 -16.71
CA ASP A 86 15.76 44.20 -16.99
C ASP A 86 15.21 44.83 -15.71
N MET A 87 14.55 44.05 -14.86
CA MET A 87 14.04 44.51 -13.57
C MET A 87 15.16 45.12 -12.71
N LEU A 88 16.34 44.47 -12.62
CA LEU A 88 17.52 45.03 -11.95
C LEU A 88 18.02 46.33 -12.61
N LYS A 89 18.08 46.40 -13.95
CA LYS A 89 18.50 47.61 -14.68
C LYS A 89 17.52 48.77 -14.55
N ARG A 90 16.22 48.51 -14.37
CA ARG A 90 15.18 49.51 -14.06
C ARG A 90 15.27 49.97 -12.60
N THR A 91 15.47 49.04 -11.67
CA THR A 91 15.78 49.37 -10.25
C THR A 91 17.01 50.25 -10.12
N ALA A 92 18.08 49.98 -10.88
CA ALA A 92 19.31 50.77 -10.90
C ALA A 92 19.10 52.22 -11.38
N ARG A 93 18.09 52.48 -12.20
CA ARG A 93 17.67 53.81 -12.67
C ARG A 93 16.76 54.55 -11.69
N GLY A 94 16.41 53.92 -10.55
CA GLY A 94 15.50 54.48 -9.55
C GLY A 94 14.01 54.35 -9.89
N GLU A 95 13.65 53.50 -10.85
CA GLU A 95 12.25 53.23 -11.19
C GLU A 95 11.52 52.50 -10.05
N MET A 96 10.22 52.78 -9.86
CA MET A 96 9.37 52.05 -8.92
C MET A 96 8.98 50.69 -9.52
N ILE A 97 9.58 49.62 -9.01
CA ILE A 97 9.38 48.25 -9.51
C ILE A 97 8.21 47.56 -8.79
N GLN A 98 7.27 47.07 -9.60
CA GLN A 98 6.20 46.16 -9.19
C GLN A 98 6.71 44.70 -9.19
N PRO A 99 6.15 43.80 -8.36
CA PRO A 99 6.30 42.35 -8.56
C PRO A 99 5.98 41.93 -9.99
N GLU A 100 6.73 40.98 -10.55
CA GLU A 100 6.46 40.36 -11.84
C GLU A 100 6.56 38.82 -11.66
N ALA A 101 5.59 38.06 -12.17
CA ALA A 101 5.63 36.59 -12.17
C ALA A 101 6.23 36.10 -13.49
N PHE A 102 7.09 35.08 -13.43
CA PHE A 102 7.84 34.56 -14.58
C PHE A 102 8.02 33.04 -14.49
N LEU A 103 8.17 32.41 -15.65
CA LEU A 103 8.30 30.96 -15.79
C LEU A 103 9.76 30.61 -16.11
N VAL A 104 10.32 29.65 -15.39
CA VAL A 104 11.66 29.07 -15.63
C VAL A 104 11.55 27.56 -15.47
N ASP A 105 12.01 26.82 -16.49
CA ASP A 105 12.12 25.35 -16.47
C ASP A 105 10.83 24.65 -15.99
N GLY A 106 9.69 25.11 -16.53
CA GLY A 106 8.34 24.63 -16.20
C GLY A 106 7.71 25.24 -14.94
N GLN A 107 8.53 25.72 -14.01
CA GLN A 107 8.10 26.26 -12.71
C GLN A 107 7.83 27.77 -12.73
N TRP A 108 6.89 28.21 -11.90
CA TRP A 108 6.53 29.62 -11.73
C TRP A 108 7.25 30.23 -10.52
N TYR A 109 7.74 31.46 -10.70
CA TYR A 109 8.40 32.25 -9.66
C TYR A 109 7.87 33.68 -9.65
N ILE A 110 7.85 34.31 -8.47
CA ILE A 110 7.48 35.72 -8.31
C ILE A 110 8.73 36.51 -7.93
N GLN A 111 9.20 37.40 -8.82
CA GLN A 111 10.39 38.22 -8.55
C GLN A 111 10.04 39.66 -8.20
N ILE A 112 10.86 40.25 -7.34
CA ILE A 112 10.80 41.67 -7.03
C ILE A 112 12.21 42.20 -6.71
N ALA A 113 12.58 43.31 -7.37
CA ALA A 113 13.85 43.99 -7.14
C ALA A 113 13.66 45.27 -6.30
N ARG A 114 14.67 45.57 -5.47
CA ARG A 114 14.70 46.75 -4.59
C ARG A 114 16.11 47.34 -4.53
N ALA A 115 16.18 48.67 -4.46
CA ALA A 115 17.43 49.39 -4.27
C ALA A 115 17.79 49.43 -2.78
N VAL A 116 18.99 48.96 -2.42
CA VAL A 116 19.56 49.05 -1.07
C VAL A 116 20.20 50.44 -0.93
N LYS A 117 19.70 51.22 0.02
CA LYS A 117 20.06 52.64 0.19
C LYS A 117 20.82 52.89 1.48
N ASP A 118 21.72 53.86 1.44
CA ASP A 118 22.40 54.36 2.64
C ASP A 118 21.54 55.39 3.40
N GLN A 119 21.99 55.82 4.58
CA GLN A 119 21.37 56.84 5.41
C GLN A 119 21.20 58.19 4.68
N SER A 120 22.10 58.49 3.73
CA SER A 120 22.02 59.66 2.83
C SER A 120 21.02 59.51 1.67
N GLY A 121 20.40 58.32 1.50
CA GLY A 121 19.40 58.04 0.45
C GLY A 121 19.96 57.60 -0.91
N GLU A 122 21.28 57.61 -1.08
CA GLU A 122 21.96 57.09 -2.27
C GLU A 122 21.90 55.55 -2.36
N ILE A 123 21.93 55.01 -3.58
CA ILE A 123 21.82 53.57 -3.86
C ILE A 123 23.22 52.95 -3.88
N GLN A 124 23.56 52.14 -2.87
CA GLN A 124 24.84 51.43 -2.82
C GLN A 124 24.77 50.04 -3.48
N GLY A 125 23.59 49.43 -3.52
CA GLY A 125 23.38 48.11 -4.12
C GLY A 125 21.93 47.86 -4.52
N LEU A 126 21.69 46.67 -5.09
CA LEU A 126 20.38 46.19 -5.52
C LEU A 126 20.19 44.80 -4.94
N ILE A 127 18.99 44.49 -4.46
CA ILE A 127 18.61 43.14 -4.06
C ILE A 127 17.47 42.65 -4.96
N LEU A 128 17.59 41.43 -5.46
CA LEU A 128 16.56 40.67 -6.15
C LEU A 128 16.07 39.58 -5.19
N LEU A 129 14.76 39.53 -4.95
CA LEU A 129 14.10 38.51 -4.14
C LEU A 129 13.20 37.69 -5.04
N MET A 130 13.27 36.37 -4.93
CA MET A 130 12.41 35.41 -5.61
C MET A 130 11.55 34.68 -4.58
N TYR A 131 10.24 34.66 -4.81
CA TYR A 131 9.24 34.08 -3.92
C TYR A 131 8.51 32.92 -4.60
N SER A 132 8.05 31.97 -3.79
CA SER A 132 7.13 30.92 -4.24
C SER A 132 5.75 31.48 -4.60
N PRO A 133 5.07 30.95 -5.65
CA PRO A 133 3.65 31.23 -5.90
C PRO A 133 2.72 30.82 -4.74
N GLU A 134 3.15 29.87 -3.90
CA GLU A 134 2.40 29.35 -2.74
C GLU A 134 1.99 30.45 -1.74
N LEU A 135 2.74 31.56 -1.70
CA LEU A 135 2.43 32.78 -0.94
C LEU A 135 1.01 33.34 -1.19
N PHE A 136 0.39 32.96 -2.32
CA PHE A 136 -0.99 33.30 -2.67
C PHE A 136 -1.97 32.11 -2.59
N SER A 137 -1.48 30.88 -2.47
CA SER A 137 -2.32 29.67 -2.38
C SER A 137 -3.04 29.59 -1.03
N ASP A 138 -2.36 29.83 0.10
CA ASP A 138 -3.01 29.80 1.43
C ASP A 138 -4.16 30.80 1.55
N LEU A 139 -4.03 31.95 0.85
CA LEU A 139 -5.05 32.99 0.77
C LEU A 139 -6.23 32.64 -0.16
N LEU A 140 -6.05 31.67 -1.06
CA LEU A 140 -7.07 31.20 -2.00
C LEU A 140 -7.70 29.86 -1.58
N GLN A 141 -7.10 29.10 -0.65
CA GLN A 141 -7.69 27.89 -0.03
C GLN A 141 -9.12 28.13 0.50
N GLY A 142 -9.37 29.29 1.12
CA GLY A 142 -10.68 29.63 1.70
C GLY A 142 -11.76 30.05 0.69
N VAL A 143 -11.47 30.08 -0.61
CA VAL A 143 -12.35 30.67 -1.63
C VAL A 143 -13.33 29.65 -2.21
N LYS A 144 -14.63 29.89 -1.99
CA LYS A 144 -15.73 29.05 -2.51
C LYS A 144 -15.98 29.28 -4.00
N GLY A 145 -15.09 28.79 -4.87
CA GLY A 145 -15.21 28.83 -6.33
C GLY A 145 -13.94 28.30 -7.02
N LYS A 146 -13.65 28.74 -8.24
CA LYS A 146 -12.28 28.70 -8.79
C LYS A 146 -11.70 30.12 -8.79
N ALA A 147 -10.50 30.29 -8.27
CA ALA A 147 -9.73 31.52 -8.36
C ALA A 147 -8.42 31.27 -9.12
N SER A 148 -8.09 32.15 -10.06
CA SER A 148 -6.86 32.08 -10.85
C SER A 148 -6.16 33.44 -10.87
N LEU A 149 -4.87 33.47 -10.52
CA LEU A 149 -4.00 34.63 -10.67
C LEU A 149 -3.27 34.54 -12.01
N ILE A 150 -3.43 35.58 -12.82
CA ILE A 150 -3.02 35.62 -14.22
C ILE A 150 -1.99 36.73 -14.42
N GLN A 151 -0.83 36.36 -14.96
CA GLN A 151 0.20 37.27 -15.45
C GLN A 151 -0.15 37.65 -16.89
N VAL A 152 -0.15 38.95 -17.18
CA VAL A 152 -0.47 39.55 -18.48
C VAL A 152 0.80 40.21 -19.04
N GLN A 153 1.21 39.82 -20.24
CA GLN A 153 2.42 40.33 -20.89
C GLN A 153 2.20 40.50 -22.40
N GLY A 154 1.83 41.71 -22.81
CA GLY A 154 1.33 41.95 -24.17
C GLY A 154 -0.02 41.26 -24.37
N ASP A 155 -0.14 40.50 -25.46
CA ASP A 155 -1.34 39.71 -25.77
C ASP A 155 -1.39 38.34 -25.05
N TYR A 156 -0.34 37.98 -24.30
CA TYR A 156 -0.27 36.71 -23.57
C TYR A 156 -0.81 36.85 -22.14
N GLU A 157 -1.79 36.01 -21.81
CA GLU A 157 -2.33 35.85 -20.45
C GLU A 157 -2.13 34.39 -20.02
N LYS A 158 -1.40 34.15 -18.92
CA LYS A 158 -1.19 32.80 -18.37
C LYS A 158 -1.37 32.81 -16.85
N ALA A 159 -2.07 31.79 -16.32
CA ALA A 159 -2.24 31.61 -14.89
C ALA A 159 -0.93 31.12 -14.24
N PHE A 160 -0.59 31.68 -13.07
CA PHE A 160 0.57 31.31 -12.25
C PHE A 160 0.20 30.77 -10.86
N VAL A 161 -1.04 30.99 -10.42
CA VAL A 161 -1.69 30.24 -9.33
C VAL A 161 -3.12 29.95 -9.77
N GLU A 162 -3.61 28.73 -9.60
CA GLU A 162 -5.02 28.36 -9.77
C GLU A 162 -5.47 27.50 -8.60
N GLN A 163 -6.66 27.76 -8.06
CA GLN A 163 -7.18 27.01 -6.93
C GLN A 163 -8.70 26.89 -6.93
N GLY A 164 -9.20 25.76 -6.40
CA GLY A 164 -10.63 25.44 -6.34
C GLY A 164 -11.22 25.00 -7.68
N ARG A 165 -12.55 24.81 -7.71
CA ARG A 165 -13.31 24.37 -8.89
C ARG A 165 -14.60 25.18 -9.00
N GLY A 166 -14.99 25.52 -10.22
CA GLY A 166 -16.18 26.33 -10.48
C GLY A 166 -16.63 26.23 -11.94
N GLU A 167 -17.92 26.41 -12.16
CA GLU A 167 -18.54 26.50 -13.49
C GLU A 167 -19.52 27.67 -13.48
N GLY A 168 -19.39 28.59 -14.43
CA GLY A 168 -20.28 29.75 -14.55
C GLY A 168 -19.57 31.01 -15.04
N ALA A 169 -20.17 32.16 -14.75
CA ALA A 169 -19.63 33.46 -15.13
C ALA A 169 -18.28 33.73 -14.43
N THR A 170 -17.25 34.04 -15.23
CA THR A 170 -15.94 34.48 -14.74
C THR A 170 -15.97 35.99 -14.50
N TYR A 171 -15.68 36.43 -13.28
CA TYR A 171 -15.45 37.83 -12.94
C TYR A 171 -13.94 38.10 -12.92
N THR A 172 -13.48 38.99 -13.79
CA THR A 172 -12.06 39.38 -13.87
C THR A 172 -11.83 40.75 -13.27
N PHE A 173 -10.84 40.85 -12.39
CA PHE A 173 -10.40 42.08 -11.74
C PHE A 173 -8.95 42.37 -12.12
N ASN A 174 -8.66 43.58 -12.59
CA ASN A 174 -7.30 44.04 -12.80
C ASN A 174 -6.74 44.51 -11.45
N SER A 175 -5.51 44.12 -11.10
CA SER A 175 -4.87 44.60 -9.87
C SER A 175 -4.67 46.11 -9.91
N SER A 176 -4.86 46.77 -8.76
CA SER A 176 -4.58 48.21 -8.62
C SER A 176 -3.10 48.46 -8.33
N THR A 177 -2.43 47.51 -7.67
CA THR A 177 -1.04 47.59 -7.25
C THR A 177 -0.06 47.07 -8.31
N VAL A 178 -0.42 46.06 -9.12
CA VAL A 178 0.44 45.46 -10.16
C VAL A 178 -0.26 45.45 -11.51
N LYS A 179 0.14 46.32 -12.44
CA LYS A 179 -0.59 46.52 -13.71
C LYS A 179 -0.61 45.29 -14.62
N ALA A 180 0.29 44.35 -14.39
CA ALA A 180 0.42 43.11 -15.16
C ALA A 180 -0.35 41.92 -14.54
N TRP A 181 -1.01 42.08 -13.39
CA TRP A 181 -1.72 41.00 -12.69
C TRP A 181 -3.24 41.16 -12.77
N LYS A 182 -3.92 40.04 -13.03
CA LYS A 182 -5.38 39.91 -12.98
C LYS A 182 -5.78 38.78 -12.04
N LEU A 183 -6.85 38.99 -11.30
CA LEU A 183 -7.57 37.94 -10.57
C LEU A 183 -8.81 37.56 -11.39
N ALA A 184 -8.89 36.30 -11.83
CA ALA A 184 -10.10 35.72 -12.41
C ALA A 184 -10.79 34.86 -11.35
N TYR A 185 -12.09 35.06 -11.14
CA TYR A 185 -12.88 34.32 -10.17
C TYR A 185 -14.15 33.75 -10.81
N GLN A 186 -14.33 32.44 -10.70
CA GLN A 186 -15.49 31.68 -11.19
C GLN A 186 -16.31 31.16 -10.01
N LEU A 187 -17.62 31.20 -10.16
CA LEU A 187 -18.54 30.81 -9.09
C LEU A 187 -18.52 29.30 -8.81
N PRO A 188 -18.83 28.89 -7.56
CA PRO A 188 -18.85 27.49 -7.19
C PRO A 188 -20.04 26.79 -7.84
N TYR A 189 -19.86 25.50 -8.13
CA TYR A 189 -20.84 24.65 -8.81
C TYR A 189 -22.18 24.60 -8.04
N SER A 190 -23.19 25.34 -8.51
CA SER A 190 -24.55 25.28 -8.00
C SER A 190 -25.40 24.27 -8.79
N GLY A 191 -24.92 23.02 -8.85
CA GLY A 191 -25.54 21.92 -9.60
C GLY A 191 -26.85 21.42 -9.01
N SER A 192 -27.92 22.21 -9.15
CA SER A 192 -29.29 21.82 -8.81
C SER A 192 -30.27 22.15 -9.94
N PHE A 193 -29.96 21.65 -11.14
CA PHE A 193 -30.92 21.51 -12.25
C PHE A 193 -31.06 20.05 -12.68
N PHE A 194 -31.19 19.15 -11.71
CA PHE A 194 -32.13 18.04 -11.90
C PHE A 194 -33.53 18.67 -12.03
N ASP A 195 -34.08 18.69 -13.25
CA ASP A 195 -35.51 18.92 -13.43
C ASP A 195 -36.23 17.76 -12.74
N HIS A 196 -36.70 17.99 -11.51
CA HIS A 196 -37.40 16.98 -10.73
C HIS A 196 -38.62 16.43 -11.49
N THR A 197 -39.25 17.21 -12.36
CA THR A 197 -40.35 16.78 -13.22
C THR A 197 -39.90 15.70 -14.20
N LEU A 198 -38.72 15.86 -14.83
CA LEU A 198 -38.12 14.87 -15.71
C LEU A 198 -37.63 13.65 -14.93
N TYR A 199 -36.98 13.84 -13.78
CA TYR A 199 -36.50 12.75 -12.93
C TYR A 199 -37.65 11.87 -12.42
N TRP A 200 -38.71 12.46 -11.85
CA TRP A 200 -39.91 11.73 -11.46
C TRP A 200 -40.61 11.08 -12.66
N GLY A 201 -40.63 11.74 -13.82
CA GLY A 201 -41.14 11.15 -15.07
C GLY A 201 -40.40 9.86 -15.47
N VAL A 202 -39.07 9.87 -15.43
CA VAL A 202 -38.23 8.69 -15.71
C VAL A 202 -38.42 7.61 -14.65
N MET A 203 -38.44 7.97 -13.35
CA MET A 203 -38.64 7.00 -12.26
C MET A 203 -40.03 6.33 -12.33
N ILE A 204 -41.07 7.07 -12.71
CA ILE A 204 -42.42 6.53 -12.95
C ILE A 204 -42.42 5.63 -14.19
N ALA A 205 -41.77 6.03 -15.28
CA ALA A 205 -41.66 5.21 -16.50
C ALA A 205 -40.93 3.89 -16.24
N CYS A 206 -39.80 3.90 -15.53
CA CYS A 206 -39.08 2.70 -15.11
C CYS A 206 -39.92 1.81 -14.19
N SER A 207 -40.64 2.40 -13.21
CA SER A 207 -41.53 1.65 -12.31
C SER A 207 -42.69 0.97 -13.07
N LEU A 208 -43.29 1.66 -14.05
CA LEU A 208 -44.32 1.10 -14.92
C LEU A 208 -43.78 0.02 -15.86
N PHE A 209 -42.53 0.16 -16.35
CA PHE A 209 -41.87 -0.86 -17.16
C PHE A 209 -41.59 -2.14 -16.35
N VAL A 210 -41.06 -2.01 -15.12
CA VAL A 210 -40.87 -3.14 -14.20
C VAL A 210 -42.20 -3.81 -13.87
N ALA A 211 -43.25 -3.03 -13.57
CA ALA A 211 -44.60 -3.56 -13.31
C ALA A 211 -45.16 -4.31 -14.54
N LEU A 212 -44.93 -3.81 -15.76
CA LEU A 212 -45.33 -4.47 -17.01
C LEU A 212 -44.57 -5.79 -17.24
N VAL A 213 -43.25 -5.82 -16.99
CA VAL A 213 -42.43 -7.03 -17.09
C VAL A 213 -42.90 -8.09 -16.08
N VAL A 214 -43.11 -7.70 -14.82
CA VAL A 214 -43.64 -8.57 -13.76
C VAL A 214 -45.04 -9.09 -14.13
N PHE A 215 -45.93 -8.23 -14.63
CA PHE A 215 -47.26 -8.64 -15.11
C PHE A 215 -47.19 -9.65 -16.28
N LEU A 216 -46.28 -9.45 -17.24
CA LEU A 216 -46.08 -10.39 -18.35
C LEU A 216 -45.50 -11.74 -17.89
N ILE A 217 -44.61 -11.74 -16.90
CA ILE A 217 -44.10 -12.97 -16.26
C ILE A 217 -45.24 -13.70 -15.54
N ILE A 218 -45.99 -13.01 -14.67
CA ILE A 218 -47.14 -13.59 -13.95
C ILE A 218 -48.18 -14.13 -14.93
N ARG A 219 -48.50 -13.39 -16.00
CA ARG A 219 -49.45 -13.85 -17.04
C ARG A 219 -48.95 -15.09 -17.79
N ARG A 220 -47.64 -15.20 -18.07
CA ARG A 220 -47.04 -16.42 -18.64
C ARG A 220 -47.07 -17.59 -17.66
N LEU A 221 -46.83 -17.37 -16.38
CA LEU A 221 -46.91 -18.40 -15.34
C LEU A 221 -48.36 -18.90 -15.15
N LEU A 222 -49.33 -17.99 -15.06
CA LEU A 222 -50.76 -18.33 -14.99
C LEU A 222 -51.22 -19.15 -16.21
N GLY A 223 -50.78 -18.80 -17.43
CA GLY A 223 -51.05 -19.58 -18.63
C GLY A 223 -50.46 -21.01 -18.59
N LYS A 224 -49.27 -21.17 -18.02
CA LYS A 224 -48.66 -22.50 -17.78
C LYS A 224 -49.45 -23.30 -16.74
N VAL A 225 -49.86 -22.69 -15.63
CA VAL A 225 -50.69 -23.34 -14.60
C VAL A 225 -52.06 -23.75 -15.16
N GLN A 226 -52.71 -22.90 -15.96
CA GLN A 226 -53.96 -23.24 -16.63
C GLN A 226 -53.82 -24.46 -17.56
N LYS A 227 -52.69 -24.58 -18.28
CA LYS A 227 -52.41 -25.77 -19.09
C LYS A 227 -52.27 -27.03 -18.22
N ASP A 228 -51.43 -27.00 -17.18
CA ASP A 228 -51.24 -28.15 -16.29
C ASP A 228 -52.56 -28.59 -15.63
N VAL A 229 -53.44 -27.65 -15.26
CA VAL A 229 -54.79 -27.94 -14.72
C VAL A 229 -55.70 -28.62 -15.75
N ILE A 230 -55.65 -28.20 -17.02
CA ILE A 230 -56.38 -28.86 -18.11
C ILE A 230 -55.82 -30.27 -18.34
N ASP A 231 -54.51 -30.42 -18.39
CA ASP A 231 -53.85 -31.71 -18.62
C ASP A 231 -54.12 -32.69 -17.45
N VAL A 232 -54.15 -32.23 -16.19
CA VAL A 232 -54.56 -33.04 -15.03
C VAL A 232 -56.04 -33.42 -15.08
N THR A 233 -56.94 -32.50 -15.44
CA THR A 233 -58.38 -32.80 -15.48
C THR A 233 -58.74 -33.74 -16.64
N GLN A 234 -58.08 -33.64 -17.79
CA GLN A 234 -58.17 -34.65 -18.85
C GLN A 234 -57.62 -36.01 -18.39
N PHE A 235 -56.45 -36.04 -17.76
CA PHE A 235 -55.86 -37.28 -17.23
C PHE A 235 -56.78 -37.96 -16.18
N ALA A 236 -57.41 -37.18 -15.30
CA ALA A 236 -58.37 -37.68 -14.33
C ALA A 236 -59.64 -38.26 -15.00
N ASN A 237 -60.19 -37.58 -16.00
CA ASN A 237 -61.35 -38.07 -16.75
C ASN A 237 -61.02 -39.38 -17.51
N ASN A 238 -59.83 -39.48 -18.11
CA ASN A 238 -59.40 -40.68 -18.83
C ASN A 238 -59.15 -41.87 -17.86
N LEU A 239 -58.62 -41.60 -16.66
CA LEU A 239 -58.54 -42.60 -15.57
C LEU A 239 -59.92 -43.07 -15.09
N LEU A 240 -60.91 -42.17 -15.02
CA LEU A 240 -62.27 -42.48 -14.59
C LEU A 240 -63.09 -43.23 -15.65
N SER A 241 -62.81 -43.03 -16.94
CA SER A 241 -63.39 -43.82 -18.04
C SER A 241 -62.68 -45.17 -18.26
N GLY A 242 -61.57 -45.43 -17.56
CA GLY A 242 -60.85 -46.71 -17.56
C GLY A 242 -59.76 -46.83 -18.65
N GLU A 243 -59.42 -45.74 -19.33
CA GLU A 243 -58.32 -45.74 -20.30
C GLU A 243 -56.95 -45.77 -19.61
N ARG A 244 -56.03 -46.58 -20.16
CA ARG A 244 -54.65 -46.67 -19.67
C ARG A 244 -53.75 -45.63 -20.34
N THR A 245 -53.94 -44.37 -19.97
CA THR A 245 -53.07 -43.26 -20.36
C THR A 245 -51.76 -43.27 -19.57
N ARG A 246 -50.68 -42.74 -20.16
CA ARG A 246 -49.45 -42.40 -19.41
C ARG A 246 -49.66 -41.05 -18.71
N VAL A 247 -48.97 -40.85 -17.59
CA VAL A 247 -48.94 -39.56 -16.88
C VAL A 247 -48.34 -38.50 -17.83
N PRO A 248 -49.00 -37.35 -18.07
CA PRO A 248 -48.42 -36.25 -18.85
C PRO A 248 -47.17 -35.65 -18.23
N GLU A 249 -46.35 -34.99 -19.05
CA GLU A 249 -45.29 -34.09 -18.56
C GLU A 249 -45.91 -32.75 -18.15
N PHE A 250 -45.92 -32.49 -16.84
CA PHE A 250 -46.43 -31.24 -16.25
C PHE A 250 -45.30 -30.24 -16.05
N ILE A 251 -45.59 -28.96 -16.23
CA ILE A 251 -44.62 -27.88 -16.11
C ILE A 251 -44.26 -27.61 -14.63
N PHE A 252 -45.21 -27.82 -13.71
CA PHE A 252 -44.98 -27.72 -12.26
C PHE A 252 -45.13 -29.08 -11.57
N GLY A 253 -44.08 -29.52 -10.87
CA GLY A 253 -43.99 -30.85 -10.24
C GLY A 253 -45.12 -31.20 -9.26
N ASN A 254 -45.80 -30.22 -8.67
CA ASN A 254 -46.96 -30.45 -7.80
C ASN A 254 -48.13 -31.13 -8.54
N PHE A 255 -48.36 -30.79 -9.81
CA PHE A 255 -49.37 -31.46 -10.63
C PHE A 255 -48.98 -32.89 -10.99
N TYR A 256 -47.69 -33.17 -11.19
CA TYR A 256 -47.18 -34.53 -11.35
C TYR A 256 -47.39 -35.39 -10.08
N VAL A 257 -47.15 -34.83 -8.89
CA VAL A 257 -47.45 -35.52 -7.62
C VAL A 257 -48.95 -35.79 -7.47
N MET A 258 -49.81 -34.81 -7.82
CA MET A 258 -51.26 -34.97 -7.81
C MET A 258 -51.74 -36.06 -8.78
N ALA A 259 -51.25 -36.06 -10.03
CA ALA A 259 -51.57 -37.06 -11.04
C ALA A 259 -51.13 -38.47 -10.61
N ARG A 260 -49.93 -38.61 -10.03
CA ARG A 260 -49.43 -39.91 -9.51
C ARG A 260 -50.26 -40.42 -8.33
N ASN A 261 -50.78 -39.54 -7.49
CA ASN A 261 -51.69 -39.91 -6.40
C ASN A 261 -53.07 -40.33 -6.92
N LEU A 262 -53.61 -39.66 -7.95
CA LEU A 262 -54.84 -40.06 -8.64
C LEU A 262 -54.71 -41.42 -9.33
N GLU A 263 -53.57 -41.69 -9.98
CA GLU A 263 -53.28 -42.99 -10.60
C GLU A 263 -53.22 -44.11 -9.55
N ARG A 264 -52.61 -43.84 -8.37
CA ARG A 264 -52.51 -44.79 -7.25
C ARG A 264 -53.88 -45.07 -6.61
N THR A 265 -54.73 -44.06 -6.41
CA THR A 265 -56.08 -44.27 -5.86
C THR A 265 -57.00 -44.98 -6.85
N SER A 266 -56.93 -44.64 -8.15
CA SER A 266 -57.64 -45.36 -9.22
C SER A 266 -57.29 -46.86 -9.23
N LYS A 267 -55.99 -47.20 -9.28
CA LYS A 267 -55.53 -48.60 -9.20
C LYS A 267 -56.02 -49.33 -7.95
N THR A 268 -56.11 -48.64 -6.82
CA THR A 268 -56.59 -49.21 -5.54
C THR A 268 -58.11 -49.44 -5.55
N ALA A 269 -58.87 -48.53 -6.17
CA ALA A 269 -60.31 -48.70 -6.39
C ALA A 269 -60.61 -49.85 -7.36
N ASP A 270 -59.85 -49.97 -8.46
CA ASP A 270 -60.00 -51.03 -9.46
C ASP A 270 -59.71 -52.43 -8.87
N VAL A 271 -58.72 -52.54 -7.96
CA VAL A 271 -58.48 -53.76 -7.17
C VAL A 271 -59.68 -54.08 -6.26
N LYS A 272 -60.17 -53.12 -5.46
CA LYS A 272 -61.35 -53.33 -4.61
C LYS A 272 -62.61 -53.70 -5.41
N ALA A 273 -62.82 -53.10 -6.57
CA ALA A 273 -63.94 -53.43 -7.46
C ALA A 273 -63.84 -54.88 -7.97
N ARG A 274 -62.64 -55.33 -8.36
CA ARG A 274 -62.39 -56.72 -8.78
C ARG A 274 -62.53 -57.72 -7.63
N GLU A 275 -62.17 -57.35 -6.40
CA GLU A 275 -62.41 -58.17 -5.21
C GLU A 275 -63.90 -58.27 -4.86
N LEU A 276 -64.65 -57.17 -4.95
CA LEU A 276 -66.11 -57.15 -4.78
C LEU A 276 -66.82 -58.00 -5.86
N GLN A 277 -66.37 -57.94 -7.12
CA GLN A 277 -66.88 -58.82 -8.17
C GLN A 277 -66.54 -60.30 -7.93
N LYS A 278 -65.33 -60.63 -7.46
CA LYS A 278 -64.97 -62.00 -7.04
C LYS A 278 -65.81 -62.47 -5.84
N GLY A 279 -66.12 -61.59 -4.90
CA GLY A 279 -67.03 -61.85 -3.78
C GLY A 279 -68.47 -62.11 -4.23
N ALA A 280 -68.98 -61.34 -5.19
CA ALA A 280 -70.29 -61.53 -5.79
C ALA A 280 -70.36 -62.85 -6.59
N ALA A 281 -69.29 -63.21 -7.33
CA ALA A 281 -69.17 -64.49 -8.00
C ALA A 281 -69.20 -65.67 -7.02
N ARG A 282 -68.48 -65.58 -5.89
CA ARG A 282 -68.57 -66.56 -4.79
C ARG A 282 -69.99 -66.67 -4.23
N LYS A 283 -70.68 -65.56 -3.97
CA LYS A 283 -72.07 -65.57 -3.46
C LYS A 283 -73.08 -66.19 -4.43
N LYS A 284 -72.88 -66.08 -5.75
CA LYS A 284 -73.71 -66.80 -6.75
C LYS A 284 -73.54 -68.33 -6.72
N GLY A 285 -72.45 -68.85 -6.16
CA GLY A 285 -72.19 -70.29 -6.04
C GLY A 285 -72.79 -70.96 -4.79
N GLN A 286 -73.31 -70.22 -3.82
CA GLN A 286 -73.77 -70.76 -2.52
C GLN A 286 -75.24 -70.41 -2.18
N SER A 287 -75.99 -69.84 -3.12
CA SER A 287 -77.39 -69.40 -2.92
C SER A 287 -78.41 -70.27 -3.67
N ALA A 288 -78.27 -71.60 -3.56
CA ALA A 288 -79.16 -72.60 -4.17
C ALA A 288 -79.88 -73.51 -3.13
N ALA A 289 -79.77 -73.18 -1.84
CA ALA A 289 -80.43 -73.87 -0.73
C ALA A 289 -80.86 -72.85 0.34
N ALA A 290 -81.70 -73.28 1.29
CA ALA A 290 -82.25 -72.48 2.39
C ALA A 290 -83.18 -71.30 1.98
N SER A 291 -84.34 -71.66 1.38
CA SER A 291 -85.55 -70.83 1.51
C SER A 291 -86.25 -71.13 2.84
N ALA A 292 -86.64 -70.10 3.61
CA ALA A 292 -87.87 -70.03 4.41
C ALA A 292 -88.00 -68.71 5.21
N LEU A 293 -89.24 -68.23 5.38
CA LEU A 293 -89.72 -67.17 6.33
C LEU A 293 -89.13 -65.75 6.13
N SER A 294 -89.87 -64.69 5.75
CA SER A 294 -91.09 -64.05 6.31
C SER A 294 -90.83 -63.24 7.60
N GLY A 295 -91.07 -61.90 7.69
CA GLY A 295 -91.48 -60.91 6.67
C GLY A 295 -92.06 -59.60 7.27
N LYS A 296 -92.19 -58.52 6.46
CA LYS A 296 -92.73 -57.14 6.76
C LYS A 296 -91.83 -56.27 7.69
N GLY A 297 -91.78 -54.93 7.62
CA GLY A 297 -92.43 -53.92 6.74
C GLY A 297 -91.93 -52.46 6.97
N ALA A 298 -92.48 -51.49 6.21
CA ALA A 298 -92.22 -50.02 6.18
C ALA A 298 -92.53 -49.23 7.50
N ALA A 299 -92.24 -47.93 7.76
CA ALA A 299 -91.33 -46.84 7.27
C ALA A 299 -91.41 -45.66 8.33
N HIS A 300 -91.24 -44.32 8.17
CA HIS A 300 -91.01 -43.33 7.07
C HIS A 300 -90.68 -41.90 7.63
N PHE A 301 -89.89 -41.04 6.92
CA PHE A 301 -89.67 -39.56 7.15
C PHE A 301 -88.99 -39.09 8.47
N GLY A 302 -88.47 -37.85 8.65
CA GLY A 302 -88.22 -36.69 7.75
C GLY A 302 -87.84 -35.36 8.51
N GLY A 303 -87.33 -34.32 7.82
CA GLY A 303 -86.92 -32.99 8.37
C GLY A 303 -85.39 -32.86 8.63
N ALA A 304 -84.64 -31.78 8.35
CA ALA A 304 -84.82 -30.30 8.37
C ALA A 304 -84.80 -29.68 9.79
N ASP A 305 -84.05 -28.61 10.13
CA ASP A 305 -83.27 -27.63 9.33
C ASP A 305 -81.99 -27.10 10.05
N LEU A 306 -81.23 -26.17 9.44
CA LEU A 306 -79.93 -25.65 9.94
C LEU A 306 -80.02 -24.66 11.12
N ASN A 307 -78.92 -24.54 11.90
CA ASN A 307 -78.25 -23.23 12.08
C ASN A 307 -76.73 -23.35 12.46
N VAL A 308 -76.03 -22.21 12.44
CA VAL A 308 -74.58 -22.02 12.65
C VAL A 308 -74.20 -21.80 14.12
N GLY A 309 -73.02 -22.25 14.55
CA GLY A 309 -72.44 -21.94 15.87
C GLY A 309 -70.94 -22.29 15.99
N VAL A 310 -70.16 -21.34 16.49
CA VAL A 310 -68.70 -21.38 16.75
C VAL A 310 -68.31 -22.52 17.71
N ILE A 311 -67.11 -23.08 17.53
CA ILE A 311 -66.38 -23.81 18.58
C ILE A 311 -64.93 -23.29 18.59
N GLU A 312 -64.44 -22.95 19.78
CA GLU A 312 -63.05 -22.64 20.11
C GLU A 312 -62.75 -23.21 21.52
N GLU A 313 -61.47 -23.34 21.87
CA GLU A 313 -60.93 -23.77 23.18
C GLU A 313 -61.07 -25.28 23.57
N ASP A 314 -60.29 -25.63 24.62
CA ASP A 314 -60.19 -26.90 25.40
C ASP A 314 -59.62 -28.18 24.71
N GLU A 315 -58.71 -28.96 25.33
CA GLU A 315 -57.84 -28.73 26.51
C GLU A 315 -56.64 -29.72 26.56
N ASP A 316 -55.62 -29.36 27.33
CA ASP A 316 -54.65 -30.14 28.13
C ASP A 316 -53.79 -31.34 27.65
N ILE A 317 -52.52 -31.25 28.08
CA ILE A 317 -51.48 -32.30 28.05
C ILE A 317 -51.25 -32.84 29.47
N LEU A 318 -51.64 -34.10 29.74
CA LEU A 318 -51.21 -34.92 30.88
C LEU A 318 -51.36 -36.42 30.50
N GLY A 319 -50.50 -37.36 30.87
CA GLY A 319 -49.20 -37.28 31.57
C GLY A 319 -48.75 -38.66 32.11
N MET A 320 -47.57 -38.70 32.73
CA MET A 320 -47.06 -39.76 33.64
C MET A 320 -46.68 -41.16 33.09
N GLY A 321 -45.54 -41.68 33.60
CA GLY A 321 -45.09 -43.06 33.40
C GLY A 321 -43.59 -43.23 33.65
N GLY A 322 -43.20 -43.55 34.89
CA GLY A 322 -41.81 -43.81 35.27
C GLY A 322 -41.68 -44.83 36.40
N THR A 323 -40.50 -45.41 36.58
CA THR A 323 -40.13 -46.34 37.67
C THR A 323 -38.60 -46.36 37.83
N ASP A 324 -38.16 -46.23 39.08
CA ASP A 324 -37.10 -46.98 39.80
C ASP A 324 -35.65 -47.02 39.22
N ASP A 325 -34.57 -47.16 40.01
CA ASP A 325 -34.43 -47.36 41.47
C ASP A 325 -33.12 -46.69 41.99
N ALA A 326 -32.84 -46.75 43.30
CA ALA A 326 -31.70 -46.10 43.96
C ALA A 326 -30.70 -47.07 44.64
N THR A 327 -29.42 -46.69 44.79
CA THR A 327 -28.50 -47.14 45.87
C THR A 327 -27.16 -46.38 45.86
N ALA A 328 -26.26 -46.63 46.82
CA ALA A 328 -25.02 -45.87 47.04
C ALA A 328 -23.86 -46.74 47.60
N ILE A 329 -22.60 -46.37 47.31
CA ILE A 329 -21.36 -46.44 48.14
C ILE A 329 -20.96 -47.82 48.76
N PRO A 330 -19.67 -48.31 48.73
CA PRO A 330 -18.48 -47.96 47.92
C PRO A 330 -17.66 -49.22 47.47
N ASP A 331 -16.34 -49.02 47.27
CA ASP A 331 -15.19 -49.92 47.57
C ASP A 331 -14.42 -50.62 46.41
N SER A 332 -13.33 -51.31 46.78
CA SER A 332 -12.01 -51.29 46.09
C SER A 332 -11.50 -52.65 45.52
N ASP A 333 -10.17 -52.79 45.35
CA ASP A 333 -9.35 -53.95 44.88
C ASP A 333 -9.21 -54.20 43.33
N ARG A 334 -8.06 -54.66 42.77
CA ARG A 334 -6.64 -54.69 43.25
C ARG A 334 -5.61 -55.10 42.15
N SER A 335 -4.47 -54.40 42.07
CA SER A 335 -3.12 -54.86 41.63
C SER A 335 -2.20 -53.62 41.53
N GLY A 336 -0.93 -53.56 41.98
CA GLY A 336 0.06 -54.59 42.33
C GLY A 336 1.22 -54.53 41.31
N SER A 337 2.49 -54.32 41.66
CA SER A 337 3.17 -54.32 42.99
C SER A 337 4.58 -53.66 42.93
N ASP A 338 4.98 -52.98 44.02
CA ASP A 338 6.31 -53.00 44.69
C ASP A 338 7.62 -52.63 43.92
N SER A 339 8.66 -51.99 44.49
CA SER A 339 8.85 -51.32 45.81
C SER A 339 10.12 -50.42 45.83
N GLU A 340 10.31 -49.68 46.93
CA GLU A 340 11.36 -48.68 47.22
C GLU A 340 12.81 -49.22 47.35
N ALA A 341 13.84 -48.34 47.26
CA ALA A 341 14.75 -48.01 48.40
C ALA A 341 15.99 -47.13 48.06
N LEU A 342 16.03 -45.91 48.63
CA LEU A 342 17.11 -45.22 49.40
C LEU A 342 18.60 -45.13 48.96
N PHE A 343 19.26 -44.09 49.53
CA PHE A 343 20.69 -43.72 49.55
C PHE A 343 21.27 -43.11 48.25
N GLY A 344 22.12 -42.07 48.30
CA GLY A 344 22.58 -41.25 49.44
C GLY A 344 23.48 -40.09 48.98
N ASP A 345 23.79 -39.15 49.87
CA ASP A 345 24.70 -38.01 49.62
C ASP A 345 26.18 -38.42 49.59
N ASP A 346 27.01 -37.70 48.83
CA ASP A 346 28.32 -37.17 49.28
C ASP A 346 28.97 -36.25 48.23
N ASP A 347 29.47 -35.09 48.67
CA ASP A 347 30.54 -34.34 47.98
C ASP A 347 31.88 -35.04 48.25
N LEU A 348 32.84 -35.02 47.30
CA LEU A 348 34.23 -34.71 47.64
C LEU A 348 35.18 -34.51 46.43
N LEU A 349 36.16 -33.64 46.66
CA LEU A 349 37.28 -33.28 45.81
C LEU A 349 38.31 -34.41 45.68
N SER A 350 39.03 -34.49 44.57
CA SER A 350 40.51 -34.43 44.61
C SER A 350 41.19 -34.29 43.25
N ASP A 351 42.22 -33.46 43.26
CA ASP A 351 43.25 -33.27 42.25
C ASP A 351 43.95 -34.55 41.76
N THR A 352 44.36 -34.53 40.49
CA THR A 352 45.73 -34.93 40.12
C THR A 352 46.31 -33.94 39.11
N ALA A 353 47.08 -32.96 39.60
CA ALA A 353 48.08 -32.30 38.77
C ALA A 353 49.31 -33.20 38.64
N LEU A 354 49.96 -33.19 37.47
CA LEU A 354 51.33 -33.65 37.32
C LEU A 354 51.96 -32.99 36.10
N ASP A 355 53.05 -32.27 36.32
CA ASP A 355 53.79 -31.57 35.28
C ASP A 355 54.49 -32.56 34.32
N ASN A 356 54.75 -32.09 33.10
CA ASN A 356 56.13 -32.13 32.63
C ASN A 356 56.39 -30.97 31.66
N ASP A 357 57.57 -30.39 31.82
CA ASP A 357 58.02 -29.14 31.22
C ASP A 357 59.28 -29.43 30.35
N VAL A 358 59.79 -28.38 29.69
CA VAL A 358 61.10 -28.31 29.01
C VAL A 358 61.23 -29.07 27.67
N LEU A 359 61.25 -28.30 26.58
CA LEU A 359 62.33 -28.13 25.58
C LEU A 359 61.79 -27.13 24.53
N ALA A 360 62.31 -25.91 24.30
CA ALA A 360 63.68 -25.38 24.26
C ALA A 360 64.55 -26.04 23.14
N GLU A 361 65.26 -25.34 22.25
CA GLU A 361 65.31 -23.89 21.88
C GLU A 361 66.11 -23.75 20.54
N GLU A 362 66.28 -22.52 20.05
CA GLU A 362 67.31 -22.04 19.09
C GLU A 362 67.28 -22.37 17.56
N ALA A 363 67.77 -21.35 16.82
CA ALA A 363 68.39 -21.33 15.49
C ALA A 363 67.56 -21.62 14.20
N GLY A 364 67.53 -20.75 13.17
CA GLY A 364 67.91 -19.32 13.12
C GLY A 364 68.47 -18.81 11.76
N LEU A 365 68.17 -17.55 11.47
CA LEU A 365 68.82 -16.62 10.52
C LEU A 365 68.73 -16.89 8.99
N LEU A 366 69.07 -15.82 8.25
CA LEU A 366 69.09 -15.63 6.78
C LEU A 366 67.70 -15.46 6.13
N GLU A 367 67.48 -14.49 5.24
CA GLU A 367 68.35 -13.39 4.76
C GLU A 367 67.52 -12.19 4.28
N GLU A 368 68.11 -11.00 4.22
CA GLU A 368 67.47 -9.80 3.64
C GLU A 368 67.47 -9.91 2.10
N ALA A 369 66.40 -9.44 1.45
CA ALA A 369 66.29 -9.43 -0.01
C ALA A 369 65.80 -8.07 -0.51
N GLU A 370 66.71 -7.29 -1.11
CA GLU A 370 66.40 -6.02 -1.76
C GLU A 370 65.52 -6.23 -3.01
N LEU A 371 64.54 -5.35 -3.21
CA LEU A 371 63.90 -5.15 -4.51
C LEU A 371 63.92 -3.66 -4.86
N VAL A 372 64.78 -3.32 -5.82
CA VAL A 372 64.89 -1.97 -6.40
C VAL A 372 64.07 -1.92 -7.69
N ASP A 373 63.18 -0.93 -7.81
CA ASP A 373 62.43 -0.65 -9.04
C ASP A 373 63.18 0.39 -9.89
N PRO A 374 63.37 0.21 -11.22
CA PRO A 374 64.44 0.88 -11.96
C PRO A 374 64.00 2.10 -12.80
N ASP A 375 63.27 3.07 -12.22
CA ASP A 375 62.92 4.35 -12.89
C ASP A 375 63.26 5.58 -12.00
N GLY A 376 64.56 5.77 -11.76
CA GLY A 376 65.09 6.72 -10.78
C GLY A 376 64.82 8.20 -11.07
N VAL A 377 63.73 8.74 -10.52
CA VAL A 377 63.46 10.18 -10.39
C VAL A 377 63.38 10.54 -8.90
N LEU A 378 64.32 11.38 -8.45
CA LEU A 378 64.38 11.82 -7.05
C LEU A 378 63.25 12.82 -6.72
N MET A 379 62.46 12.51 -5.70
CA MET A 379 61.66 13.46 -4.94
C MET A 379 62.12 13.48 -3.48
N ASP A 380 61.80 14.56 -2.78
CA ASP A 380 62.43 14.94 -1.51
C ASP A 380 61.83 14.16 -0.31
N GLU A 381 62.66 13.37 0.38
CA GLU A 381 62.25 12.57 1.55
C GLU A 381 61.95 13.44 2.80
N SER A 382 62.26 14.74 2.79
CA SER A 382 62.00 15.64 3.94
C SER A 382 60.53 16.07 4.12
N LEU A 383 59.59 15.49 3.36
CA LEU A 383 58.17 15.90 3.34
C LEU A 383 57.17 14.88 3.93
N PHE A 384 57.62 13.77 4.52
CA PHE A 384 56.73 12.75 5.09
C PHE A 384 56.81 12.59 6.63
N ASP A 385 57.88 13.05 7.29
CA ASP A 385 58.07 12.85 8.75
C ASP A 385 57.45 13.93 9.65
N GLU A 386 56.98 15.07 9.12
CA GLU A 386 56.28 16.10 9.94
C GLU A 386 54.77 15.81 10.17
N ALA A 387 54.26 14.67 9.69
CA ALA A 387 52.84 14.32 9.74
C ALA A 387 52.46 13.24 10.77
N PHE A 388 53.40 12.76 11.60
CA PHE A 388 53.20 11.58 12.46
C PHE A 388 53.58 11.74 13.95
N ASP A 389 53.90 12.95 14.44
CA ASP A 389 54.19 13.22 15.86
C ASP A 389 53.40 14.40 16.48
N GLU A 390 52.28 14.82 15.86
CA GLU A 390 51.19 15.43 16.64
C GLU A 390 50.18 14.34 16.98
N GLY A 391 50.22 13.90 18.24
CA GLY A 391 49.44 12.75 18.69
C GLY A 391 47.94 12.95 18.52
N LEU A 392 47.32 12.08 17.72
CA LEU A 392 45.89 11.77 17.78
C LEU A 392 45.58 11.15 19.15
N GLY A 393 45.54 12.00 20.18
CA GLY A 393 44.80 11.70 21.39
C GLY A 393 43.37 11.35 20.97
N ILE A 394 42.86 10.23 21.50
CA ILE A 394 41.50 9.80 21.24
C ILE A 394 40.59 10.88 21.81
N ALA A 395 40.13 11.78 20.94
CA ALA A 395 39.21 12.83 21.33
C ALA A 395 37.97 12.15 21.91
N GLU A 396 37.60 12.51 23.14
CA GLU A 396 36.37 12.03 23.76
C GLU A 396 35.22 12.38 22.80
N THR A 397 34.66 11.35 22.14
CA THR A 397 33.68 11.58 21.09
C THR A 397 32.46 12.22 21.71
N GLU A 398 32.26 13.52 21.42
CA GLU A 398 31.08 14.24 21.89
C GLU A 398 29.83 13.41 21.58
N PRO A 399 28.86 13.33 22.52
CA PRO A 399 27.72 12.44 22.37
C PRO A 399 26.97 12.78 21.09
N VAL A 400 27.03 11.85 20.12
CA VAL A 400 26.42 12.03 18.80
C VAL A 400 24.92 12.19 19.00
N ASP A 401 24.42 13.38 18.70
CA ASP A 401 22.99 13.68 18.77
C ASP A 401 22.26 12.85 17.71
N ALA A 402 21.70 11.74 18.15
CA ALA A 402 21.01 10.75 17.32
C ALA A 402 19.51 11.04 17.42
N PRO A 403 18.87 11.69 16.43
CA PRO A 403 17.44 11.97 16.47
C PRO A 403 16.66 10.65 16.43
N GLY A 404 16.06 10.26 17.55
CA GLY A 404 15.34 8.98 17.66
C GLY A 404 14.22 8.76 16.61
N SER A 405 13.75 9.83 15.96
CA SER A 405 12.81 9.79 14.82
C SER A 405 13.33 9.01 13.60
N VAL A 406 14.65 8.88 13.41
CA VAL A 406 15.18 8.11 12.27
C VAL A 406 15.12 6.59 12.49
N PHE A 407 14.98 6.14 13.75
CA PHE A 407 14.91 4.70 14.10
C PHE A 407 13.45 4.24 14.07
N ARG A 408 12.98 3.78 12.90
CA ARG A 408 11.57 3.49 12.63
C ARG A 408 11.23 2.03 12.91
N ALA A 409 10.00 1.62 12.58
CA ALA A 409 9.49 0.28 12.90
C ALA A 409 10.10 -0.86 12.08
N TYR A 410 10.64 -0.58 10.89
CA TYR A 410 11.13 -1.61 9.94
C TYR A 410 12.53 -1.31 9.37
N ASP A 411 12.96 -0.05 9.44
CA ASP A 411 14.19 0.47 8.87
C ASP A 411 14.72 1.64 9.72
N ILE A 412 15.91 2.14 9.37
CA ILE A 412 16.36 3.47 9.76
C ILE A 412 16.18 4.39 8.54
N ARG A 413 15.61 5.59 8.70
CA ARG A 413 15.33 6.51 7.58
C ARG A 413 15.24 7.97 8.01
N GLY A 414 15.95 8.86 7.31
CA GLY A 414 15.92 10.31 7.55
C GLY A 414 16.47 11.14 6.38
N ILE A 415 16.34 12.46 6.48
CA ILE A 415 16.86 13.42 5.51
C ILE A 415 18.38 13.56 5.66
N VAL A 416 19.12 13.38 4.56
CA VAL A 416 20.58 13.42 4.56
C VAL A 416 21.10 14.83 4.83
N GLY A 417 22.13 14.93 5.67
CA GLY A 417 22.73 16.20 6.10
C GLY A 417 21.90 16.99 7.13
N GLN A 418 20.71 16.50 7.50
CA GLN A 418 19.88 17.05 8.57
C GLN A 418 19.68 16.04 9.70
N GLU A 419 18.97 14.94 9.41
CA GLU A 419 18.70 13.87 10.38
C GLU A 419 19.72 12.73 10.27
N LEU A 420 20.19 12.45 9.04
CA LEU A 420 21.15 11.39 8.73
C LEU A 420 22.47 12.00 8.25
N THR A 421 23.49 11.94 9.09
CA THR A 421 24.84 12.48 8.81
C THR A 421 25.88 11.36 8.67
N PRO A 422 27.04 11.60 8.04
CA PRO A 422 28.14 10.64 8.01
C PRO A 422 28.58 10.18 9.41
N GLY A 423 28.68 11.09 10.39
CA GLY A 423 29.05 10.76 11.77
C GLY A 423 28.03 9.88 12.51
N LEU A 424 26.73 10.14 12.31
CA LEU A 424 25.68 9.24 12.79
C LEU A 424 25.73 7.89 12.06
N THR A 425 26.07 7.88 10.77
CA THR A 425 26.15 6.65 9.96
C THR A 425 27.32 5.74 10.38
N VAL A 426 28.48 6.31 10.72
CA VAL A 426 29.59 5.57 11.37
C VAL A 426 29.11 4.97 12.70
N SER A 427 28.35 5.73 13.48
CA SER A 427 27.80 5.27 14.77
C SER A 427 26.78 4.12 14.60
N ILE A 428 25.93 4.20 13.58
CA ILE A 428 25.01 3.13 13.17
C ILE A 428 25.79 1.89 12.72
N GLY A 429 26.83 2.04 11.90
CA GLY A 429 27.71 0.93 11.50
C GLY A 429 28.38 0.24 12.69
N ARG A 430 28.86 1.01 13.67
CA ARG A 430 29.41 0.47 14.93
C ARG A 430 28.36 -0.29 15.74
N ALA A 431 27.13 0.24 15.85
CA ALA A 431 26.04 -0.42 16.57
C ALA A 431 25.62 -1.74 15.89
N ILE A 432 25.45 -1.74 14.57
CA ILE A 432 25.10 -2.93 13.79
C ILE A 432 26.20 -3.99 13.87
N GLY A 433 27.47 -3.61 13.74
CA GLY A 433 28.58 -4.56 13.83
C GLY A 433 28.78 -5.14 15.23
N SER A 434 28.55 -4.33 16.27
CA SER A 434 28.52 -4.80 17.67
C SER A 434 27.40 -5.81 17.91
N GLU A 435 26.22 -5.57 17.32
CA GLU A 435 25.07 -6.48 17.39
C GLU A 435 25.27 -7.75 16.55
N ALA A 436 25.93 -7.63 15.39
CA ALA A 436 26.33 -8.76 14.55
C ALA A 436 27.26 -9.70 15.32
N ASN A 437 28.35 -9.18 15.90
CA ASN A 437 29.26 -9.95 16.75
C ASN A 437 28.55 -10.59 17.95
N ALA A 438 27.62 -9.87 18.60
CA ALA A 438 26.82 -10.41 19.71
C ALA A 438 25.93 -11.59 19.28
N ARG A 439 25.52 -11.64 18.01
CA ARG A 439 24.81 -12.75 17.35
C ARG A 439 25.75 -13.80 16.74
N GLY A 440 27.05 -13.72 17.01
CA GLY A 440 28.09 -14.59 16.43
C GLY A 440 28.34 -14.38 14.93
N GLN A 441 27.82 -13.30 14.35
CA GLN A 441 27.96 -12.95 12.93
C GLN A 441 29.20 -12.06 12.75
N ASN A 442 30.26 -12.61 12.18
CA ASN A 442 31.53 -11.90 11.98
C ASN A 442 31.68 -11.25 10.59
N THR A 443 30.70 -11.44 9.70
CA THR A 443 30.74 -11.01 8.30
C THR A 443 29.40 -10.38 7.91
N VAL A 444 29.42 -9.20 7.29
CA VAL A 444 28.23 -8.42 6.89
C VAL A 444 28.40 -7.94 5.43
N VAL A 445 27.39 -8.19 4.59
CA VAL A 445 27.34 -7.67 3.21
C VAL A 445 26.84 -6.22 3.21
N VAL A 446 27.46 -5.33 2.43
CA VAL A 446 26.99 -3.94 2.26
C VAL A 446 26.79 -3.62 0.78
N GLY A 447 25.64 -3.03 0.48
CA GLY A 447 25.23 -2.59 -0.86
C GLY A 447 24.38 -1.34 -0.75
N TYR A 448 24.15 -0.65 -1.86
CA TYR A 448 23.51 0.66 -1.85
C TYR A 448 22.69 0.97 -3.11
N ASP A 449 21.68 1.84 -3.01
CA ASP A 449 20.84 2.25 -4.14
C ASP A 449 21.45 3.41 -4.95
N GLY A 450 20.85 3.75 -6.09
CA GLY A 450 21.32 4.77 -7.03
C GLY A 450 21.25 6.24 -6.56
N ARG A 451 21.07 6.51 -5.26
CA ARG A 451 20.97 7.88 -4.73
C ARG A 451 22.32 8.57 -4.66
N LEU A 452 22.31 9.88 -4.89
CA LEU A 452 23.52 10.73 -4.85
C LEU A 452 24.29 10.66 -3.50
N SER A 453 23.57 10.39 -2.41
CA SER A 453 24.13 10.26 -1.04
C SER A 453 24.55 8.83 -0.66
N SER A 454 24.10 7.82 -1.40
CA SER A 454 24.29 6.40 -1.05
C SER A 454 25.76 5.96 -0.98
N PRO A 455 26.68 6.38 -1.89
CA PRO A 455 28.09 6.04 -1.79
C PRO A 455 28.81 6.59 -0.54
N GLU A 456 28.54 7.84 -0.14
CA GLU A 456 29.15 8.46 1.06
C GLU A 456 28.66 7.80 2.35
N LEU A 457 27.35 7.50 2.40
CA LEU A 457 26.74 6.79 3.52
C LEU A 457 27.19 5.32 3.59
N ALA A 458 27.45 4.68 2.45
CA ALA A 458 28.04 3.33 2.40
C ALA A 458 29.47 3.31 2.97
N GLU A 459 30.40 4.16 2.52
CA GLU A 459 31.75 4.24 3.09
C GLU A 459 31.73 4.58 4.60
N SER A 460 30.80 5.46 5.02
CA SER A 460 30.58 5.78 6.44
C SER A 460 30.11 4.55 7.25
N LEU A 461 29.18 3.76 6.70
CA LEU A 461 28.65 2.55 7.32
C LEU A 461 29.73 1.45 7.39
N VAL A 462 30.46 1.23 6.30
CA VAL A 462 31.60 0.29 6.21
C VAL A 462 32.65 0.64 7.26
N THR A 463 33.02 1.92 7.38
CA THR A 463 33.95 2.41 8.40
C THR A 463 33.48 2.05 9.82
N GLY A 464 32.19 2.26 10.11
CA GLY A 464 31.60 1.88 11.39
C GLY A 464 31.66 0.37 11.65
N LEU A 465 31.24 -0.45 10.68
CA LEU A 465 31.25 -1.91 10.76
C LEU A 465 32.67 -2.46 10.99
N VAL A 466 33.65 -2.06 10.16
CA VAL A 466 35.04 -2.50 10.26
C VAL A 466 35.65 -2.15 11.62
N SER A 467 35.34 -0.98 12.19
CA SER A 467 35.84 -0.56 13.51
C SER A 467 35.29 -1.37 14.70
N SER A 468 34.26 -2.20 14.47
CA SER A 468 33.74 -3.15 15.46
C SER A 468 34.37 -4.56 15.36
N GLY A 469 35.23 -4.80 14.38
CA GLY A 469 35.87 -6.12 14.13
C GLY A 469 35.19 -6.99 13.06
N VAL A 470 34.15 -6.49 12.39
CA VAL A 470 33.38 -7.23 11.36
C VAL A 470 34.08 -7.21 10.00
N ARG A 471 34.09 -8.34 9.30
CA ARG A 471 34.44 -8.44 7.87
C ARG A 471 33.29 -7.87 7.02
N VAL A 472 33.57 -6.91 6.15
CA VAL A 472 32.58 -6.31 5.27
C VAL A 472 32.79 -6.78 3.83
N ILE A 473 31.71 -7.23 3.18
CA ILE A 473 31.69 -7.60 1.76
C ILE A 473 30.87 -6.56 1.01
N GLU A 474 31.53 -5.72 0.23
CA GLU A 474 30.90 -4.65 -0.53
C GLU A 474 30.43 -5.18 -1.90
N VAL A 475 29.11 -5.23 -2.11
CA VAL A 475 28.51 -5.55 -3.42
C VAL A 475 28.32 -4.31 -4.31
N GLY A 476 28.40 -3.11 -3.72
CA GLY A 476 28.31 -1.85 -4.44
C GLY A 476 26.87 -1.40 -4.73
N GLN A 477 26.67 -0.73 -5.87
CA GLN A 477 25.35 -0.29 -6.32
C GLN A 477 24.55 -1.48 -6.83
N VAL A 478 23.46 -1.85 -6.14
CA VAL A 478 22.60 -2.98 -6.49
C VAL A 478 21.16 -2.75 -6.01
N PRO A 479 20.14 -3.42 -6.57
CA PRO A 479 18.81 -3.49 -5.96
C PRO A 479 18.83 -4.20 -4.58
N THR A 480 17.92 -3.80 -3.70
CA THR A 480 17.72 -4.40 -2.38
C THR A 480 17.59 -5.94 -2.38
N PRO A 481 16.83 -6.60 -3.27
CA PRO A 481 16.81 -8.06 -3.34
C PRO A 481 18.15 -8.69 -3.71
N VAL A 482 19.03 -8.00 -4.43
CA VAL A 482 20.37 -8.51 -4.79
C VAL A 482 21.29 -8.54 -3.57
N LEU A 483 21.15 -7.58 -2.64
CA LEU A 483 21.82 -7.68 -1.33
C LEU A 483 21.26 -8.84 -0.50
N TYR A 484 19.94 -9.02 -0.46
CA TYR A 484 19.34 -10.15 0.26
C TYR A 484 19.77 -11.50 -0.33
N PHE A 485 19.84 -11.62 -1.66
CA PHE A 485 20.43 -12.75 -2.38
C PHE A 485 21.88 -12.98 -1.96
N ALA A 486 22.72 -11.94 -1.94
CA ALA A 486 24.12 -12.05 -1.52
C ALA A 486 24.27 -12.60 -0.09
N THR A 487 23.43 -12.18 0.86
CA THR A 487 23.46 -12.75 2.23
C THR A 487 23.15 -14.25 2.27
N CYS A 488 22.39 -14.76 1.30
CA CYS A 488 22.06 -16.18 1.15
C CYS A 488 23.15 -16.94 0.38
N GLN A 489 23.55 -16.43 -0.80
CA GLN A 489 24.52 -17.05 -1.72
C GLN A 489 25.93 -17.11 -1.12
N LEU A 490 26.35 -16.09 -0.36
CA LEU A 490 27.64 -16.06 0.34
C LEU A 490 27.59 -16.73 1.73
N GLY A 491 26.42 -17.21 2.16
CA GLY A 491 26.24 -17.89 3.44
C GLY A 491 26.44 -17.02 4.70
N THR A 492 26.53 -15.69 4.57
CA THR A 492 26.76 -14.77 5.69
C THR A 492 25.52 -14.58 6.57
N GLY A 493 24.33 -14.77 6.00
CA GLY A 493 23.04 -14.48 6.63
C GLY A 493 22.84 -13.02 7.08
N SER A 494 23.79 -12.13 6.77
CA SER A 494 23.90 -10.82 7.40
C SER A 494 24.32 -9.76 6.39
N GLY A 495 23.58 -8.65 6.34
CA GLY A 495 23.82 -7.56 5.41
C GLY A 495 23.01 -6.30 5.69
N VAL A 496 23.49 -5.17 5.19
CA VAL A 496 22.85 -3.86 5.32
C VAL A 496 22.80 -3.17 3.96
N MET A 497 21.60 -2.80 3.55
CA MET A 497 21.36 -2.03 2.33
C MET A 497 21.21 -0.55 2.67
N VAL A 498 22.05 0.31 2.08
CA VAL A 498 21.92 1.77 2.15
C VAL A 498 20.93 2.23 1.10
N THR A 499 19.78 2.76 1.52
CA THR A 499 18.73 3.13 0.59
C THR A 499 17.73 4.13 1.17
N GLY A 500 17.18 4.99 0.31
CA GLY A 500 15.97 5.79 0.59
C GLY A 500 14.67 5.19 0.01
N SER A 501 14.74 4.05 -0.70
CA SER A 501 13.62 3.36 -1.34
C SER A 501 12.81 4.30 -2.27
N HIS A 502 11.49 4.29 -2.18
CA HIS A 502 10.55 5.16 -2.89
C HIS A 502 10.45 6.63 -2.38
N ASN A 503 11.24 7.05 -1.36
CA ASN A 503 11.17 8.41 -0.82
C ASN A 503 11.80 9.48 -1.76
N PRO A 504 11.56 10.79 -1.57
CA PRO A 504 12.23 11.86 -2.31
C PRO A 504 13.78 11.79 -2.29
N PRO A 505 14.50 12.41 -3.24
CA PRO A 505 15.96 12.30 -3.39
C PRO A 505 16.78 12.54 -2.11
N GLU A 506 16.36 13.50 -1.28
CA GLU A 506 17.04 13.92 -0.07
C GLU A 506 16.98 12.93 1.10
N TYR A 507 16.13 11.89 1.00
CA TYR A 507 16.05 10.82 2.00
C TYR A 507 17.04 9.70 1.72
N ASN A 508 17.59 9.14 2.80
CA ASN A 508 18.31 7.86 2.76
C ASN A 508 18.14 7.10 4.09
N GLY A 509 18.76 5.94 4.24
CA GLY A 509 18.52 5.05 5.38
C GLY A 509 19.11 3.65 5.21
N PHE A 510 18.71 2.73 6.10
CA PHE A 510 19.28 1.39 6.20
C PHE A 510 18.19 0.31 6.38
N LYS A 511 18.13 -0.65 5.45
CA LYS A 511 17.41 -1.93 5.63
C LYS A 511 18.42 -2.98 6.11
N MET A 512 18.13 -3.72 7.18
CA MET A 512 19.13 -4.51 7.92
C MET A 512 18.69 -5.96 8.14
N VAL A 513 19.62 -6.90 7.91
CA VAL A 513 19.46 -8.33 8.20
C VAL A 513 20.69 -8.82 8.98
N LEU A 514 20.51 -9.54 10.09
CA LEU A 514 21.59 -10.19 10.84
C LEU A 514 21.21 -11.64 11.18
N GLY A 515 22.07 -12.61 10.88
CA GLY A 515 21.84 -14.03 11.21
C GLY A 515 20.58 -14.63 10.58
N GLY A 516 20.15 -14.11 9.42
CA GLY A 516 18.91 -14.48 8.74
C GLY A 516 17.64 -13.94 9.40
N GLU A 517 17.74 -12.87 10.20
CA GLU A 517 16.61 -12.11 10.75
C GLU A 517 16.65 -10.67 10.24
N THR A 518 15.57 -10.20 9.61
CA THR A 518 15.39 -8.77 9.26
C THR A 518 15.05 -8.00 10.53
N LEU A 519 15.82 -6.98 10.87
CA LEU A 519 15.60 -6.21 12.09
C LEU A 519 14.32 -5.38 12.00
N ALA A 520 13.57 -5.30 13.10
CA ALA A 520 12.32 -4.53 13.21
C ALA A 520 12.04 -4.17 14.67
N GLY A 521 11.22 -3.13 14.88
CA GLY A 521 10.70 -2.74 16.19
C GLY A 521 11.78 -2.59 17.26
N GLU A 522 11.69 -3.38 18.33
CA GLU A 522 12.63 -3.36 19.45
C GLU A 522 14.09 -3.62 19.03
N GLU A 523 14.35 -4.41 17.99
CA GLU A 523 15.72 -4.66 17.53
C GLU A 523 16.39 -3.39 16.96
N ILE A 524 15.62 -2.55 16.27
CA ILE A 524 16.10 -1.25 15.75
C ILE A 524 16.27 -0.26 16.92
N GLN A 525 15.39 -0.32 17.92
CA GLN A 525 15.54 0.48 19.14
C GLN A 525 16.75 0.06 19.99
N LYS A 526 17.15 -1.22 19.98
CA LYS A 526 18.41 -1.67 20.61
C LYS A 526 19.63 -1.03 19.95
N LEU A 527 19.64 -0.90 18.61
CA LEU A 527 20.72 -0.18 17.90
C LEU A 527 20.78 1.30 18.32
N TYR A 528 19.63 1.96 18.45
CA TYR A 528 19.56 3.33 18.97
C TYR A 528 20.11 3.42 20.41
N GLN A 529 19.70 2.51 21.30
CA GLN A 529 20.21 2.47 22.68
C GLN A 529 21.72 2.23 22.74
N ARG A 530 22.28 1.33 21.91
CA ARG A 530 23.74 1.14 21.77
C ARG A 530 24.46 2.45 21.44
N ILE A 531 23.90 3.25 20.53
CA ILE A 531 24.48 4.54 20.13
C ILE A 531 24.44 5.54 21.30
N VAL A 532 23.29 5.68 21.97
CA VAL A 532 23.08 6.62 23.08
C VAL A 532 23.96 6.32 24.29
N VAL A 533 24.15 5.04 24.64
CA VAL A 533 25.00 4.63 25.79
C VAL A 533 26.45 4.32 25.39
N GLN A 534 26.78 4.42 24.09
CA GLN A 534 28.06 4.07 23.49
C GLN A 534 28.51 2.61 23.73
N ASP A 535 27.56 1.66 23.81
CA ASP A 535 27.83 0.21 23.92
C ASP A 535 28.24 -0.37 22.55
N TYR A 536 29.50 -0.08 22.20
CA TYR A 536 30.16 -0.54 20.99
C TYR A 536 31.25 -1.56 21.30
N GLN A 537 31.23 -2.68 20.58
CA GLN A 537 32.43 -3.49 20.42
C GLN A 537 33.44 -2.73 19.55
N THR A 538 34.73 -3.03 19.76
CA THR A 538 35.84 -2.40 19.05
C THR A 538 36.80 -3.48 18.58
N GLY A 539 37.25 -3.40 17.33
CA GLY A 539 38.16 -4.36 16.73
C GLY A 539 38.69 -3.87 15.38
N GLN A 540 39.51 -4.69 14.74
CA GLN A 540 39.98 -4.45 13.37
C GLN A 540 39.37 -5.50 12.45
N GLY A 541 38.27 -5.12 11.79
CA GLY A 541 37.69 -5.89 10.71
C GLY A 541 38.49 -5.79 9.41
N SER A 542 37.96 -6.35 8.34
CA SER A 542 38.49 -6.21 6.99
C SER A 542 37.39 -5.79 6.02
N ARG A 543 37.75 -5.23 4.87
CA ARG A 543 36.82 -5.01 3.75
C ARG A 543 37.31 -5.68 2.48
N GLU A 544 36.38 -6.20 1.70
CA GLU A 544 36.60 -6.71 0.34
C GLU A 544 35.41 -6.32 -0.54
N ARG A 545 35.61 -6.28 -1.86
CA ARG A 545 34.55 -5.98 -2.83
C ARG A 545 34.29 -7.20 -3.70
N GLN A 546 33.03 -7.58 -3.86
CA GLN A 546 32.60 -8.70 -4.70
C GLN A 546 31.34 -8.31 -5.47
N ASP A 547 31.41 -8.33 -6.80
CA ASP A 547 30.20 -8.29 -7.63
C ASP A 547 29.46 -9.64 -7.51
N ILE A 548 28.14 -9.57 -7.34
CA ILE A 548 27.21 -10.69 -7.18
C ILE A 548 26.09 -10.63 -8.23
N SER A 549 26.10 -9.60 -9.10
CA SER A 549 25.00 -9.28 -10.00
C SER A 549 24.77 -10.39 -11.02
N ARG A 550 25.84 -10.98 -11.56
CA ARG A 550 25.71 -12.12 -12.49
C ARG A 550 25.26 -13.40 -11.78
N ASP A 551 25.72 -13.69 -10.56
CA ASP A 551 25.21 -14.83 -9.77
C ASP A 551 23.69 -14.71 -9.53
N TYR A 552 23.20 -13.49 -9.26
CA TYR A 552 21.77 -13.20 -9.13
C TYR A 552 21.01 -13.39 -10.45
N MET A 553 21.51 -12.82 -11.55
CA MET A 553 20.93 -13.00 -12.89
C MET A 553 20.84 -14.49 -13.25
N ASP A 554 21.95 -15.23 -13.14
CA ASP A 554 22.00 -16.65 -13.48
C ASP A 554 21.11 -17.49 -12.55
N ALA A 555 20.94 -17.12 -11.27
CA ALA A 555 20.00 -17.81 -10.38
C ALA A 555 18.53 -17.69 -10.85
N ILE A 556 18.15 -16.56 -11.46
CA ILE A 556 16.82 -16.37 -12.06
C ILE A 556 16.72 -17.09 -13.41
N LEU A 557 17.70 -16.87 -14.29
CA LEU A 557 17.72 -17.37 -15.67
C LEU A 557 17.81 -18.91 -15.77
N ASN A 558 18.32 -19.60 -14.75
CA ASN A 558 18.38 -21.07 -14.71
C ASN A 558 17.10 -21.74 -14.13
N ASP A 559 16.20 -20.99 -13.47
CA ASP A 559 14.96 -21.54 -12.88
C ASP A 559 13.68 -21.08 -13.62
N ILE A 560 13.68 -19.88 -14.21
CA ILE A 560 12.53 -19.29 -14.91
C ILE A 560 12.52 -19.67 -16.39
N ALA A 561 11.36 -20.08 -16.92
CA ALA A 561 11.19 -20.39 -18.35
C ALA A 561 9.95 -19.71 -18.94
N VAL A 562 10.13 -18.61 -19.67
CA VAL A 562 9.05 -17.91 -20.40
C VAL A 562 8.78 -18.65 -21.72
N ALA A 563 7.55 -19.15 -21.92
CA ALA A 563 7.24 -20.05 -23.03
C ALA A 563 6.86 -19.36 -24.37
N ALA A 564 6.57 -18.06 -24.34
CA ALA A 564 6.28 -17.24 -25.50
C ALA A 564 6.93 -15.85 -25.35
N PRO A 565 7.52 -15.26 -26.40
CA PRO A 565 8.11 -13.92 -26.31
C PRO A 565 7.01 -12.87 -26.12
N LEU A 566 7.07 -12.15 -25.00
CA LEU A 566 6.15 -11.07 -24.66
C LEU A 566 6.80 -9.71 -24.92
N ARG A 567 6.02 -8.70 -25.30
CA ARG A 567 6.46 -7.30 -25.45
C ARG A 567 6.16 -6.55 -24.15
N ILE A 568 7.20 -6.12 -23.43
CA ILE A 568 7.12 -5.60 -22.06
C ILE A 568 7.68 -4.19 -21.99
N VAL A 569 6.88 -3.23 -21.50
CA VAL A 569 7.42 -1.92 -21.08
C VAL A 569 7.92 -2.03 -19.63
N ILE A 570 9.14 -1.58 -19.38
CA ILE A 570 9.74 -1.57 -18.04
C ILE A 570 10.00 -0.12 -17.63
N ASP A 571 9.40 0.28 -16.52
CA ASP A 571 9.61 1.56 -15.84
C ASP A 571 10.41 1.33 -14.56
N ALA A 572 11.54 2.05 -14.40
CA ALA A 572 12.33 2.03 -13.17
C ALA A 572 12.28 3.34 -12.37
N GLY A 573 11.61 4.40 -12.88
CA GLY A 573 11.59 5.73 -12.26
C GLY A 573 12.97 6.29 -11.90
N ASN A 574 14.00 6.00 -12.72
CA ASN A 574 15.42 6.29 -12.50
C ASN A 574 16.06 5.62 -11.25
N GLY A 575 15.39 4.63 -10.66
CA GLY A 575 15.90 3.78 -9.57
C GLY A 575 16.82 2.65 -10.02
N VAL A 576 17.53 2.03 -9.07
CA VAL A 576 18.60 1.05 -9.33
C VAL A 576 18.14 -0.25 -10.01
N ALA A 577 16.84 -0.55 -9.99
CA ALA A 577 16.27 -1.68 -10.72
C ALA A 577 16.53 -1.61 -12.24
N GLY A 578 16.72 -0.41 -12.79
CA GLY A 578 16.96 -0.18 -14.22
C GLY A 578 18.26 -0.79 -14.78
N GLU A 579 19.25 -1.10 -13.94
CA GLU A 579 20.51 -1.72 -14.38
C GLU A 579 20.39 -3.22 -14.65
N LEU A 580 19.47 -3.92 -13.96
CA LEU A 580 19.36 -5.39 -14.02
C LEU A 580 18.03 -5.88 -14.57
N ALA A 581 16.91 -5.23 -14.24
CA ALA A 581 15.59 -5.75 -14.62
C ALA A 581 15.36 -5.80 -16.14
N PRO A 582 15.76 -4.79 -16.95
CA PRO A 582 15.71 -4.89 -18.41
C PRO A 582 16.54 -6.07 -18.94
N VAL A 583 17.79 -6.19 -18.52
CA VAL A 583 18.73 -7.21 -19.03
C VAL A 583 18.27 -8.62 -18.68
N ILE A 584 17.75 -8.84 -17.46
CA ILE A 584 17.19 -10.13 -17.05
C ILE A 584 15.97 -10.48 -17.91
N ILE A 585 15.08 -9.54 -18.19
CA ILE A 585 13.85 -9.79 -18.94
C ILE A 585 14.13 -9.96 -20.45
N GLU A 586 15.17 -9.31 -20.99
CA GLU A 586 15.70 -9.60 -22.34
C GLU A 586 16.36 -11.00 -22.41
N GLU A 587 17.20 -11.39 -21.44
CA GLU A 587 17.80 -12.73 -21.40
C GLU A 587 16.77 -13.85 -21.19
N LEU A 588 15.61 -13.56 -20.58
CA LEU A 588 14.44 -14.46 -20.53
C LEU A 588 13.68 -14.58 -21.86
N GLY A 589 14.03 -13.80 -22.89
CA GLY A 589 13.46 -13.90 -24.24
C GLY A 589 12.27 -12.99 -24.54
N CYS A 590 12.01 -11.98 -23.71
CA CYS A 590 11.01 -10.94 -23.99
C CYS A 590 11.60 -9.80 -24.84
N GLU A 591 10.74 -9.04 -25.54
CA GLU A 591 11.11 -7.74 -26.11
C GLU A 591 10.89 -6.66 -25.04
N VAL A 592 11.95 -5.95 -24.64
CA VAL A 592 11.87 -4.89 -23.62
C VAL A 592 11.85 -3.50 -24.25
N ILE A 593 10.95 -2.66 -23.74
CA ILE A 593 10.90 -1.22 -24.01
C ILE A 593 11.26 -0.51 -22.69
N PRO A 594 12.50 0.00 -22.54
CA PRO A 594 12.93 0.66 -21.32
C PRO A 594 12.36 2.08 -21.23
N LEU A 595 11.83 2.41 -20.05
CA LEU A 595 11.27 3.71 -19.67
C LEU A 595 11.94 4.11 -18.35
N HIS A 596 12.56 5.30 -18.33
CA HIS A 596 13.28 5.83 -17.16
C HIS A 596 14.28 4.84 -16.51
N CYS A 597 14.89 3.93 -17.27
CA CYS A 597 15.80 2.89 -16.76
C CYS A 597 17.25 3.35 -16.52
N GLU A 598 17.64 4.56 -16.98
CA GLU A 598 18.94 5.13 -16.62
C GLU A 598 18.92 5.57 -15.15
N VAL A 599 19.87 5.08 -14.34
CA VAL A 599 19.92 5.38 -12.90
C VAL A 599 20.34 6.84 -12.68
N ASP A 600 19.43 7.61 -12.09
CA ASP A 600 19.68 9.00 -11.70
C ASP A 600 18.97 9.29 -10.36
N GLY A 601 19.77 9.38 -9.29
CA GLY A 601 19.31 9.71 -7.94
C GLY A 601 18.70 11.10 -7.76
N ASN A 602 18.61 11.93 -8.81
CA ASN A 602 17.76 13.12 -8.82
C ASN A 602 16.27 12.80 -9.07
N PHE A 603 15.94 11.60 -9.57
CA PHE A 603 14.61 11.18 -10.04
C PHE A 603 13.93 12.22 -10.96
N PRO A 604 14.55 12.57 -12.11
CA PRO A 604 14.18 13.74 -12.92
C PRO A 604 12.83 13.66 -13.66
N ASN A 605 12.18 12.49 -13.68
CA ASN A 605 10.91 12.26 -14.37
C ASN A 605 9.73 12.27 -13.38
N HIS A 606 9.37 11.10 -12.85
CA HIS A 606 8.52 10.94 -11.67
C HIS A 606 9.29 10.20 -10.57
N HIS A 607 8.74 10.20 -9.34
CA HIS A 607 9.35 9.42 -8.27
C HIS A 607 9.15 7.91 -8.54
N PRO A 608 10.13 7.05 -8.19
CA PRO A 608 9.99 5.60 -8.30
C PRO A 608 9.17 5.05 -7.12
N ASP A 609 7.86 5.31 -7.17
CA ASP A 609 6.85 4.81 -6.24
C ASP A 609 5.64 4.27 -7.03
N PRO A 610 5.66 2.98 -7.43
CA PRO A 610 4.59 2.35 -8.21
C PRO A 610 3.30 2.10 -7.40
N GLY A 611 3.29 2.38 -6.08
CA GLY A 611 2.07 2.38 -5.28
C GLY A 611 1.13 3.56 -5.61
N LYS A 612 1.63 4.58 -6.30
CA LYS A 612 0.89 5.79 -6.69
C LYS A 612 0.49 5.75 -8.16
N ARG A 613 -0.79 6.07 -8.44
CA ARG A 613 -1.35 6.02 -9.80
C ARG A 613 -0.74 7.08 -10.73
N GLU A 614 -0.40 8.23 -10.18
CA GLU A 614 0.23 9.36 -10.85
C GLU A 614 1.62 9.02 -11.41
N ASN A 615 2.36 8.11 -10.78
CA ASN A 615 3.67 7.63 -11.26
C ASN A 615 3.56 6.51 -12.30
N LEU A 616 2.36 5.98 -12.57
CA LEU A 616 2.14 4.93 -13.58
C LEU A 616 1.56 5.50 -14.89
N VAL A 617 1.46 6.82 -15.04
CA VAL A 617 0.86 7.46 -16.22
C VAL A 617 1.72 7.22 -17.47
N ASP A 618 3.02 7.49 -17.39
CA ASP A 618 3.98 7.27 -18.48
C ASP A 618 3.95 5.80 -18.94
N LEU A 619 3.97 4.85 -17.99
CA LEU A 619 3.86 3.41 -18.27
C LEU A 619 2.53 3.05 -18.95
N ILE A 620 1.40 3.59 -18.48
CA ILE A 620 0.07 3.33 -19.07
C ILE A 620 -0.04 3.88 -20.50
N GLU A 621 0.61 5.01 -20.80
CA GLU A 621 0.64 5.58 -22.15
C GLU A 621 1.62 4.82 -23.06
N ALA A 622 2.80 4.46 -22.57
CA ALA A 622 3.80 3.69 -23.31
C ALA A 622 3.29 2.29 -23.72
N VAL A 623 2.67 1.54 -22.80
CA VAL A 623 2.07 0.23 -23.08
C VAL A 623 1.05 0.30 -24.22
N LYS A 624 0.28 1.39 -24.29
CA LYS A 624 -0.73 1.63 -25.34
C LYS A 624 -0.16 2.15 -26.65
N HIS A 625 0.93 2.90 -26.59
CA HIS A 625 1.62 3.39 -27.79
C HIS A 625 2.33 2.24 -28.51
N GLU A 626 2.92 1.33 -27.74
CA GLU A 626 3.76 0.23 -28.23
C GLU A 626 3.01 -1.10 -28.43
N ASP A 627 1.70 -1.15 -28.20
CA ASP A 627 0.86 -2.37 -28.29
C ASP A 627 1.46 -3.54 -27.47
N ALA A 628 1.93 -3.22 -26.25
CA ALA A 628 2.68 -4.14 -25.39
C ALA A 628 1.75 -5.04 -24.56
N ASP A 629 2.17 -6.29 -24.30
CA ASP A 629 1.40 -7.28 -23.53
C ASP A 629 1.24 -6.86 -22.06
N LEU A 630 2.27 -6.20 -21.52
CA LEU A 630 2.36 -5.79 -20.13
C LEU A 630 3.25 -4.55 -19.94
N GLY A 631 2.92 -3.75 -18.94
CA GLY A 631 3.81 -2.78 -18.32
C GLY A 631 4.20 -3.20 -16.92
N ILE A 632 5.47 -3.03 -16.57
CA ILE A 632 6.06 -3.33 -15.27
C ILE A 632 6.69 -2.05 -14.72
N ALA A 633 6.43 -1.72 -13.45
CA ALA A 633 7.09 -0.63 -12.74
C ALA A 633 7.81 -1.13 -11.49
N PHE A 634 8.99 -0.57 -11.21
CA PHE A 634 9.76 -0.84 -9.98
C PHE A 634 9.77 0.37 -9.05
N ASP A 635 9.99 0.15 -7.75
CA ASP A 635 10.32 1.23 -6.83
C ASP A 635 11.83 1.49 -6.74
N GLY A 636 12.22 2.58 -6.08
CA GLY A 636 13.57 3.15 -6.19
C GLY A 636 14.72 2.21 -5.84
N ASP A 637 14.46 1.20 -5.00
CA ASP A 637 15.41 0.16 -4.61
C ASP A 637 15.05 -1.27 -5.06
N GLY A 638 14.00 -1.42 -5.87
CA GLY A 638 13.68 -2.65 -6.60
C GLY A 638 13.07 -3.78 -5.76
N ASP A 639 12.44 -3.50 -4.62
CA ASP A 639 11.77 -4.49 -3.78
C ASP A 639 10.24 -4.44 -3.80
N ARG A 640 9.65 -3.56 -4.65
CA ARG A 640 8.22 -3.51 -4.97
C ARG A 640 7.93 -3.55 -6.47
N LEU A 641 6.82 -4.20 -6.81
CA LEU A 641 6.37 -4.43 -8.18
C LEU A 641 5.01 -3.76 -8.46
N GLY A 642 4.98 -2.83 -9.42
CA GLY A 642 3.76 -2.32 -10.06
C GLY A 642 3.50 -3.03 -11.38
N VAL A 643 2.22 -3.27 -11.72
CA VAL A 643 1.82 -4.00 -12.93
C VAL A 643 0.69 -3.28 -13.65
N VAL A 644 0.82 -3.17 -14.97
CA VAL A 644 -0.16 -2.57 -15.89
C VAL A 644 -0.44 -3.56 -17.02
N THR A 645 -1.70 -3.87 -17.29
CA THR A 645 -2.09 -4.74 -18.44
C THR A 645 -1.95 -4.00 -19.77
N ASN A 646 -1.94 -4.73 -20.90
CA ASN A 646 -2.06 -4.19 -22.25
C ASN A 646 -3.18 -3.12 -22.46
N GLU A 647 -4.31 -3.18 -21.72
CA GLU A 647 -5.38 -2.15 -21.80
C GLU A 647 -5.13 -0.91 -20.91
N GLY A 648 -3.99 -0.84 -20.21
CA GLY A 648 -3.66 0.19 -19.23
C GLY A 648 -4.46 0.12 -17.92
N LYS A 649 -5.05 -1.05 -17.59
CA LYS A 649 -5.60 -1.32 -16.25
C LYS A 649 -4.45 -1.65 -15.30
N ILE A 650 -4.34 -0.90 -14.21
CA ILE A 650 -3.41 -1.17 -13.11
C ILE A 650 -3.88 -2.43 -12.37
N ILE A 651 -2.97 -3.36 -12.11
CA ILE A 651 -3.20 -4.55 -11.29
C ILE A 651 -2.55 -4.30 -9.93
N TRP A 652 -3.39 -4.14 -8.91
CA TRP A 652 -2.91 -3.95 -7.54
C TRP A 652 -2.28 -5.23 -6.97
N PRO A 653 -1.32 -5.10 -6.02
CA PRO A 653 -0.56 -6.24 -5.52
C PRO A 653 -1.42 -7.35 -4.91
N ASP A 654 -2.57 -7.04 -4.32
CA ASP A 654 -3.49 -8.04 -3.77
C ASP A 654 -4.15 -8.93 -4.84
N ARG A 655 -4.37 -8.41 -6.06
CA ARG A 655 -4.81 -9.20 -7.24
C ARG A 655 -3.66 -9.90 -7.95
N LEU A 656 -2.47 -9.29 -8.00
CA LEU A 656 -1.26 -9.95 -8.48
C LEU A 656 -0.95 -11.20 -7.62
N LEU A 657 -1.11 -11.08 -6.30
CA LEU A 657 -0.94 -12.16 -5.34
C LEU A 657 -2.00 -13.27 -5.51
N MET A 658 -3.18 -13.00 -6.08
CA MET A 658 -4.13 -14.07 -6.45
C MET A 658 -3.60 -14.95 -7.58
N LEU A 659 -2.91 -14.37 -8.57
CA LEU A 659 -2.30 -15.10 -9.68
C LEU A 659 -1.13 -15.96 -9.18
N PHE A 660 -0.24 -15.36 -8.37
CA PHE A 660 0.88 -16.08 -7.75
C PHE A 660 0.41 -17.17 -6.77
N ALA A 661 -0.62 -16.92 -5.95
CA ALA A 661 -1.15 -17.92 -5.04
C ALA A 661 -1.76 -19.12 -5.77
N LYS A 662 -2.54 -18.87 -6.84
CA LYS A 662 -3.06 -19.93 -7.73
C LYS A 662 -1.93 -20.79 -8.28
N ASP A 663 -0.86 -20.16 -8.77
CA ASP A 663 0.31 -20.84 -9.32
C ASP A 663 1.06 -21.68 -8.27
N VAL A 664 1.49 -21.06 -7.17
CA VAL A 664 2.25 -21.73 -6.09
C VAL A 664 1.43 -22.86 -5.44
N VAL A 665 0.15 -22.65 -5.14
CA VAL A 665 -0.70 -23.68 -4.51
C VAL A 665 -0.97 -24.85 -5.46
N SER A 666 -0.98 -24.64 -6.78
CA SER A 666 -1.18 -25.73 -7.76
C SER A 666 -0.10 -26.81 -7.69
N ARG A 667 1.13 -26.43 -7.33
CA ARG A 667 2.26 -27.34 -7.09
C ARG A 667 2.42 -27.72 -5.62
N ASN A 668 1.92 -26.89 -4.70
CA ASN A 668 2.08 -27.05 -3.25
C ASN A 668 0.72 -27.02 -2.53
N PRO A 669 -0.11 -28.08 -2.62
CA PRO A 669 -1.40 -28.13 -1.95
C PRO A 669 -1.27 -27.99 -0.42
N GLY A 670 -2.13 -27.17 0.19
CA GLY A 670 -2.08 -26.88 1.63
C GLY A 670 -1.04 -25.85 2.07
N ALA A 671 -0.29 -25.23 1.14
CA ALA A 671 0.69 -24.20 1.48
C ALA A 671 0.07 -22.96 2.13
N ASP A 672 0.76 -22.44 3.16
CA ASP A 672 0.45 -21.13 3.75
C ASP A 672 0.78 -20.01 2.74
N ILE A 673 -0.18 -19.10 2.55
CA ILE A 673 -0.05 -17.88 1.75
C ILE A 673 -0.33 -16.68 2.65
N ILE A 674 0.68 -15.85 2.90
CA ILE A 674 0.56 -14.67 3.79
C ILE A 674 0.16 -13.42 3.00
N PHE A 675 -0.69 -12.59 3.58
CA PHE A 675 -1.02 -11.25 3.05
C PHE A 675 -1.33 -10.26 4.17
N ASP A 676 -1.15 -8.96 3.91
CA ASP A 676 -1.35 -7.92 4.91
C ASP A 676 -2.83 -7.52 5.10
N VAL A 677 -3.14 -6.82 6.20
CA VAL A 677 -4.51 -6.34 6.52
C VAL A 677 -5.12 -5.43 5.45
N LYS A 678 -4.33 -4.80 4.56
CA LYS A 678 -4.82 -3.97 3.45
C LYS A 678 -5.26 -4.77 2.22
N CYS A 679 -4.93 -6.07 2.09
CA CYS A 679 -5.30 -6.86 0.91
C CYS A 679 -6.81 -7.17 0.84
N SER A 680 -7.36 -7.26 -0.38
CA SER A 680 -8.77 -7.63 -0.59
C SER A 680 -9.17 -8.93 0.10
N ARG A 681 -10.37 -8.95 0.70
CA ARG A 681 -11.00 -10.16 1.28
C ARG A 681 -11.15 -11.30 0.26
N ARG A 682 -11.18 -10.99 -1.05
CA ARG A 682 -11.28 -11.98 -2.13
C ARG A 682 -10.09 -12.92 -2.19
N LEU A 683 -8.89 -12.45 -1.81
CA LEU A 683 -7.67 -13.27 -1.79
C LEU A 683 -7.80 -14.45 -0.82
N SER A 684 -8.35 -14.22 0.38
CA SER A 684 -8.54 -15.27 1.39
C SER A 684 -9.45 -16.40 0.90
N ALA A 685 -10.56 -16.04 0.24
CA ALA A 685 -11.47 -17.00 -0.36
C ALA A 685 -10.82 -17.78 -1.52
N LEU A 686 -10.08 -17.09 -2.39
CA LEU A 686 -9.40 -17.68 -3.54
C LEU A 686 -8.28 -18.66 -3.14
N VAL A 687 -7.45 -18.30 -2.15
CA VAL A 687 -6.42 -19.20 -1.60
C VAL A 687 -7.07 -20.48 -1.06
N SER A 688 -8.19 -20.34 -0.35
CA SER A 688 -8.95 -21.47 0.20
C SER A 688 -9.59 -22.34 -0.90
N GLU A 689 -10.07 -21.72 -1.99
CA GLU A 689 -10.69 -22.42 -3.13
C GLU A 689 -9.67 -23.29 -3.90
N TYR A 690 -8.45 -22.80 -4.11
CA TYR A 690 -7.35 -23.58 -4.69
C TYR A 690 -6.73 -24.59 -3.71
N GLY A 691 -7.14 -24.61 -2.44
CA GLY A 691 -6.68 -25.57 -1.44
C GLY A 691 -5.39 -25.18 -0.71
N GLY A 692 -5.02 -23.90 -0.73
CA GLY A 692 -4.00 -23.33 0.15
C GLY A 692 -4.60 -22.85 1.47
N ARG A 693 -3.75 -22.35 2.37
CA ARG A 693 -4.16 -21.78 3.66
C ARG A 693 -3.90 -20.27 3.70
N PRO A 694 -4.93 -19.41 3.77
CA PRO A 694 -4.75 -17.97 3.87
C PRO A 694 -4.30 -17.56 5.28
N VAL A 695 -3.30 -16.68 5.37
CA VAL A 695 -2.77 -16.14 6.63
C VAL A 695 -2.69 -14.62 6.56
N MET A 696 -3.72 -13.94 7.07
CA MET A 696 -3.70 -12.49 7.21
C MET A 696 -2.71 -12.07 8.32
N TRP A 697 -1.86 -11.09 8.05
CA TRP A 697 -0.86 -10.58 8.99
C TRP A 697 -0.72 -9.06 8.97
N LYS A 698 0.20 -8.54 9.78
CA LYS A 698 0.48 -7.11 9.93
C LYS A 698 1.20 -6.55 8.71
N THR A 699 0.92 -5.30 8.36
CA THR A 699 1.66 -4.55 7.33
C THR A 699 3.12 -4.35 7.78
N GLY A 700 4.05 -4.39 6.82
CA GLY A 700 5.47 -4.12 7.00
C GLY A 700 6.35 -5.31 6.60
N HIS A 701 7.18 -5.13 5.58
CA HIS A 701 7.97 -6.18 4.95
C HIS A 701 8.84 -7.01 5.90
N SER A 702 9.47 -6.40 6.92
CA SER A 702 10.22 -7.11 7.96
C SER A 702 9.33 -8.03 8.82
N LEU A 703 8.08 -7.64 9.09
CA LEU A 703 7.11 -8.46 9.84
C LEU A 703 6.56 -9.61 8.98
N ILE A 704 6.39 -9.39 7.67
CA ILE A 704 6.00 -10.44 6.72
C ILE A 704 7.10 -11.49 6.59
N LYS A 705 8.37 -11.07 6.38
CA LYS A 705 9.55 -11.97 6.36
C LYS A 705 9.66 -12.80 7.65
N SER A 706 9.50 -12.16 8.80
CA SER A 706 9.46 -12.86 10.09
C SER A 706 8.33 -13.90 10.15
N LYS A 707 7.12 -13.55 9.69
CA LYS A 707 5.97 -14.47 9.68
C LYS A 707 6.11 -15.63 8.70
N MET A 708 6.75 -15.43 7.55
CA MET A 708 7.10 -16.52 6.63
C MET A 708 8.06 -17.52 7.29
N LYS A 709 9.05 -17.01 8.04
CA LYS A 709 10.01 -17.85 8.80
C LYS A 709 9.35 -18.60 9.95
N GLU A 710 8.33 -18.01 10.60
CA GLU A 710 7.53 -18.64 11.66
C GLU A 710 6.62 -19.77 11.13
N THR A 711 5.96 -19.55 9.98
CA THR A 711 4.93 -20.46 9.44
C THR A 711 5.45 -21.48 8.44
N GLY A 712 6.56 -21.20 7.76
CA GLY A 712 7.01 -21.94 6.59
C GLY A 712 6.22 -21.60 5.31
N ALA A 713 5.53 -20.45 5.26
CA ALA A 713 4.77 -20.00 4.10
C ALA A 713 5.62 -19.95 2.81
N LEU A 714 5.05 -20.43 1.71
CA LEU A 714 5.74 -20.53 0.42
C LEU A 714 5.63 -19.26 -0.43
N LEU A 715 4.69 -18.39 -0.09
CA LEU A 715 4.44 -17.11 -0.75
C LEU A 715 3.88 -16.11 0.27
N ALA A 716 4.30 -14.86 0.17
CA ALA A 716 3.62 -13.74 0.79
C ALA A 716 3.56 -12.53 -0.15
N GLY A 717 2.74 -11.55 0.19
CA GLY A 717 2.78 -10.23 -0.44
C GLY A 717 1.99 -9.18 0.33
N GLU A 718 2.26 -7.92 0.02
CA GLU A 718 1.63 -6.75 0.64
C GLU A 718 1.01 -5.84 -0.41
N MET A 719 -0.06 -5.14 -0.04
CA MET A 719 -0.72 -4.12 -0.86
C MET A 719 0.20 -2.92 -1.23
N SER A 720 1.39 -2.82 -0.62
CA SER A 720 2.46 -1.88 -0.97
C SER A 720 3.29 -2.28 -2.20
N GLY A 721 3.18 -3.52 -2.68
CA GLY A 721 3.90 -4.03 -3.86
C GLY A 721 5.06 -4.97 -3.54
N HIS A 722 5.42 -5.16 -2.27
CA HIS A 722 6.35 -6.22 -1.87
C HIS A 722 5.71 -7.60 -2.12
N VAL A 723 6.44 -8.50 -2.77
CA VAL A 723 6.06 -9.90 -2.97
C VAL A 723 7.25 -10.79 -2.63
N PHE A 724 6.99 -11.85 -1.86
CA PHE A 724 8.00 -12.67 -1.20
C PHE A 724 7.80 -14.12 -1.61
N PHE A 725 8.65 -14.63 -2.51
CA PHE A 725 8.61 -16.04 -2.90
C PHE A 725 9.55 -16.86 -2.02
N LYS A 726 9.03 -17.97 -1.46
CA LYS A 726 9.82 -19.03 -0.84
C LYS A 726 9.71 -20.37 -1.57
N GLU A 727 8.68 -20.56 -2.39
CA GLU A 727 8.73 -21.55 -3.48
C GLU A 727 9.80 -21.14 -4.50
N ARG A 728 10.74 -22.05 -4.82
CA ARG A 728 11.86 -21.87 -5.77
C ARG A 728 12.86 -20.75 -5.43
N TRP A 729 12.60 -19.94 -4.39
CA TRP A 729 13.39 -18.76 -4.03
C TRP A 729 13.67 -18.66 -2.52
N PHE A 730 14.26 -17.55 -2.10
CA PHE A 730 14.88 -17.45 -0.78
C PHE A 730 13.94 -17.03 0.36
N GLY A 731 12.81 -16.39 0.06
CA GLY A 731 11.82 -15.92 1.05
C GLY A 731 11.89 -14.44 1.40
N PHE A 732 12.67 -13.65 0.65
CA PHE A 732 12.68 -12.19 0.74
C PHE A 732 11.82 -11.53 -0.34
N ASP A 733 11.55 -10.25 -0.12
CA ASP A 733 10.93 -9.26 -0.99
C ASP A 733 11.80 -9.01 -2.22
N ASP A 734 11.28 -9.37 -3.40
CA ASP A 734 12.01 -9.28 -4.67
C ASP A 734 11.05 -8.97 -5.82
N ALA A 735 11.09 -7.73 -6.31
CA ALA A 735 10.24 -7.31 -7.42
C ALA A 735 10.70 -7.86 -8.77
N ILE A 736 12.02 -8.03 -8.96
CA ILE A 736 12.62 -8.43 -10.24
C ILE A 736 12.38 -9.93 -10.47
N TYR A 737 12.57 -10.77 -9.44
CA TYR A 737 12.15 -12.16 -9.48
C TYR A 737 10.62 -12.29 -9.58
N SER A 738 9.85 -11.45 -8.89
CA SER A 738 8.38 -11.45 -9.03
C SER A 738 7.91 -11.05 -10.44
N ALA A 739 8.63 -10.15 -11.12
CA ALA A 739 8.40 -9.84 -12.52
C ALA A 739 8.72 -11.05 -13.42
N ALA A 740 9.86 -11.71 -13.21
CA ALA A 740 10.22 -12.92 -13.95
C ALA A 740 9.19 -14.06 -13.77
N ARG A 741 8.70 -14.27 -12.54
CA ARG A 741 7.61 -15.21 -12.21
C ARG A 741 6.26 -14.81 -12.80
N LEU A 742 5.97 -13.52 -12.94
CA LEU A 742 4.78 -13.06 -13.65
C LEU A 742 4.85 -13.37 -15.14
N LEU A 743 5.99 -13.12 -15.77
CA LEU A 743 6.23 -13.41 -17.20
C LEU A 743 6.18 -14.91 -17.49
N GLU A 744 6.72 -15.75 -16.60
CA GLU A 744 6.58 -17.22 -16.65
C GLU A 744 5.10 -17.66 -16.69
N ILE A 745 4.28 -17.14 -15.78
CA ILE A 745 2.86 -17.51 -15.68
C ILE A 745 2.05 -16.97 -16.86
N LEU A 746 2.31 -15.74 -17.31
CA LEU A 746 1.61 -15.14 -18.45
C LEU A 746 2.00 -15.80 -19.78
N GLY A 747 3.29 -16.12 -19.99
CA GLY A 747 3.79 -16.76 -21.21
C GLY A 747 3.27 -18.19 -21.45
N LEU A 748 2.57 -18.78 -20.47
CA LEU A 748 1.93 -20.10 -20.55
C LEU A 748 0.43 -20.05 -20.91
N ASP A 749 -0.19 -18.86 -21.00
CA ASP A 749 -1.62 -18.67 -21.25
C ASP A 749 -1.83 -17.92 -22.57
N GLU A 750 -2.66 -18.44 -23.48
CA GLU A 750 -2.93 -17.83 -24.81
C GLU A 750 -3.75 -16.52 -24.72
N ARG A 751 -4.13 -16.07 -23.52
CA ARG A 751 -4.95 -14.89 -23.28
C ARG A 751 -4.10 -13.65 -22.97
N PRO A 752 -4.47 -12.46 -23.46
CA PRO A 752 -3.80 -11.21 -23.06
C PRO A 752 -3.99 -10.93 -21.56
N ALA A 753 -3.04 -10.21 -20.96
CA ALA A 753 -2.94 -10.00 -19.52
C ALA A 753 -4.26 -9.50 -18.86
N HIS A 754 -4.98 -8.56 -19.48
CA HIS A 754 -6.26 -8.08 -18.95
C HIS A 754 -7.29 -9.23 -18.78
N ALA A 755 -7.42 -10.11 -19.76
CA ALA A 755 -8.37 -11.22 -19.75
C ALA A 755 -7.97 -12.36 -18.79
N ILE A 756 -6.70 -12.41 -18.38
CA ILE A 756 -6.24 -13.26 -17.28
C ILE A 756 -6.66 -12.64 -15.94
N PHE A 757 -6.33 -11.37 -15.70
CA PHE A 757 -6.65 -10.72 -14.43
C PHE A 757 -8.15 -10.52 -14.20
N ASP A 758 -8.93 -10.21 -15.23
CA ASP A 758 -10.39 -10.09 -15.16
C ASP A 758 -11.13 -11.42 -14.97
N SER A 759 -10.41 -12.57 -15.01
CA SER A 759 -10.95 -13.85 -14.56
C SER A 759 -10.91 -14.03 -13.03
N PHE A 760 -10.24 -13.15 -12.29
CA PHE A 760 -10.27 -13.10 -10.82
C PHE A 760 -11.35 -12.13 -10.31
N PRO A 761 -12.02 -12.43 -9.18
CA PRO A 761 -13.04 -11.56 -8.59
C PRO A 761 -12.49 -10.18 -8.21
N GLU A 762 -13.29 -9.14 -8.47
CA GLU A 762 -13.00 -7.74 -8.18
C GLU A 762 -14.20 -7.12 -7.45
N ASP A 763 -13.96 -6.53 -6.28
CA ASP A 763 -14.91 -5.73 -5.53
C ASP A 763 -14.63 -4.23 -5.75
N ILE A 764 -15.60 -3.36 -5.51
CA ILE A 764 -15.40 -1.91 -5.59
C ILE A 764 -14.60 -1.46 -4.37
N SER A 765 -13.33 -1.10 -4.54
CA SER A 765 -12.49 -0.54 -3.46
C SER A 765 -12.21 0.95 -3.61
N THR A 766 -12.07 1.65 -2.48
CA THR A 766 -11.45 2.99 -2.45
C THR A 766 -9.96 2.89 -2.83
N PRO A 767 -9.32 3.99 -3.24
CA PRO A 767 -7.87 4.13 -3.05
C PRO A 767 -7.51 4.00 -1.56
N GLU A 768 -6.22 3.97 -1.27
CA GLU A 768 -5.75 4.25 0.09
C GLU A 768 -6.15 5.68 0.49
N ILE A 769 -6.73 5.81 1.68
CA ILE A 769 -7.12 7.08 2.28
C ILE A 769 -6.19 7.34 3.45
N ASN A 770 -5.48 8.47 3.42
CA ASN A 770 -4.68 8.93 4.54
C ASN A 770 -5.41 10.09 5.25
N VAL A 771 -5.52 10.00 6.57
CA VAL A 771 -6.04 11.05 7.46
C VAL A 771 -4.88 11.54 8.32
N GLU A 772 -4.58 12.84 8.24
CA GLU A 772 -3.51 13.46 9.03
C GLU A 772 -3.89 13.54 10.51
N VAL A 773 -2.93 13.18 11.37
CA VAL A 773 -3.02 13.19 12.83
C VAL A 773 -1.65 13.61 13.38
N THR A 774 -1.37 13.37 14.67
CA THR A 774 -0.02 13.55 15.24
C THR A 774 0.63 12.20 15.53
N GLU A 775 1.96 12.20 15.66
CA GLU A 775 2.75 10.99 15.91
C GLU A 775 2.39 10.33 17.26
N GLU A 776 2.04 11.14 18.27
CA GLU A 776 1.62 10.72 19.61
C GLU A 776 0.15 10.26 19.65
N SER A 777 -0.71 10.84 18.80
CA SER A 777 -2.15 10.57 18.80
C SER A 777 -2.55 9.36 17.97
N LYS A 778 -1.85 9.05 16.86
CA LYS A 778 -2.26 7.98 15.91
C LYS A 778 -2.50 6.62 16.56
N PHE A 779 -1.58 6.15 17.41
CA PHE A 779 -1.70 4.86 18.10
C PHE A 779 -2.79 4.90 19.20
N THR A 780 -2.97 6.06 19.84
CA THR A 780 -4.01 6.29 20.86
C THR A 780 -5.41 6.24 20.25
N ILE A 781 -5.61 6.88 19.09
CA ILE A 781 -6.88 6.88 18.34
C ILE A 781 -7.24 5.46 17.92
N VAL A 782 -6.29 4.71 17.35
CA VAL A 782 -6.50 3.31 16.94
C VAL A 782 -6.81 2.40 18.14
N SER A 783 -6.15 2.61 19.28
CA SER A 783 -6.41 1.84 20.51
C SER A 783 -7.78 2.14 21.11
N ALA A 784 -8.22 3.40 21.05
CA ALA A 784 -9.58 3.79 21.45
C ALA A 784 -10.64 3.24 20.48
N LEU A 785 -10.36 3.23 19.17
CA LEU A 785 -11.22 2.65 18.14
C LEU A 785 -11.39 1.14 18.33
N SER A 786 -10.31 0.43 18.67
CA SER A 786 -10.30 -1.00 19.04
C SER A 786 -11.16 -1.29 20.27
N SER A 787 -10.97 -0.52 21.34
CA SER A 787 -11.60 -0.79 22.64
C SER A 787 -13.04 -0.26 22.79
N THR A 788 -13.48 0.69 21.94
CA THR A 788 -14.80 1.33 22.06
C THR A 788 -15.65 1.32 20.78
N GLY A 789 -15.08 0.96 19.63
CA GLY A 789 -15.77 1.01 18.34
C GLY A 789 -16.91 0.00 18.21
N GLN A 790 -18.07 0.46 17.75
CA GLN A 790 -19.27 -0.34 17.55
C GLN A 790 -19.49 -0.61 16.06
N PHE A 791 -19.11 -1.79 15.60
CA PHE A 791 -19.09 -2.14 14.17
C PHE A 791 -20.27 -3.04 13.72
N GLY A 792 -21.18 -3.41 14.62
CA GLY A 792 -22.32 -4.29 14.29
C GLY A 792 -21.88 -5.74 14.04
N ASP A 793 -22.55 -6.43 13.11
CA ASP A 793 -22.35 -7.87 12.82
C ASP A 793 -21.08 -8.20 12.00
N GLY A 794 -20.11 -7.28 11.93
CA GLY A 794 -18.85 -7.47 11.21
C GLY A 794 -17.81 -8.23 12.04
N ASN A 795 -17.02 -9.09 11.41
CA ASN A 795 -15.93 -9.80 12.06
C ASN A 795 -14.72 -8.86 12.22
N ILE A 796 -14.36 -8.54 13.47
CA ILE A 796 -13.28 -7.60 13.79
C ILE A 796 -11.95 -8.36 13.84
N THR A 797 -10.89 -7.77 13.29
CA THR A 797 -9.51 -8.24 13.37
C THR A 797 -8.61 -7.07 13.77
N ASP A 798 -7.86 -7.24 14.87
CA ASP A 798 -7.14 -6.20 15.61
C ASP A 798 -5.60 -6.35 15.54
N ILE A 799 -5.10 -7.18 14.62
CA ILE A 799 -3.67 -7.53 14.52
C ILE A 799 -2.77 -6.33 14.14
N ASP A 800 -3.30 -5.39 13.35
CA ASP A 800 -2.62 -4.19 12.84
C ASP A 800 -3.67 -3.12 12.49
N GLY A 801 -4.02 -2.29 13.48
CA GLY A 801 -5.18 -1.42 13.40
C GLY A 801 -6.48 -2.15 13.72
N ILE A 802 -7.59 -1.66 13.17
CA ILE A 802 -8.89 -2.33 13.19
C ILE A 802 -9.36 -2.55 11.75
N ARG A 803 -9.39 -3.82 11.35
CA ARG A 803 -10.08 -4.31 10.17
C ARG A 803 -11.43 -4.92 10.58
N VAL A 804 -12.46 -4.70 9.77
CA VAL A 804 -13.78 -5.32 9.95
C VAL A 804 -14.28 -5.88 8.63
N ASP A 805 -14.46 -7.19 8.57
CA ASP A 805 -15.00 -7.91 7.42
C ASP A 805 -16.51 -8.19 7.61
N TYR A 806 -17.31 -7.73 6.66
CA TYR A 806 -18.75 -7.98 6.55
C TYR A 806 -19.02 -8.98 5.40
N ALA A 807 -20.24 -9.52 5.35
CA ALA A 807 -20.66 -10.43 4.29
C ALA A 807 -20.55 -9.83 2.87
N ASP A 808 -20.70 -8.51 2.74
CA ASP A 808 -20.78 -7.77 1.49
C ASP A 808 -19.64 -6.75 1.26
N GLY A 809 -18.68 -6.64 2.17
CA GLY A 809 -17.50 -5.77 2.03
C GLY A 809 -16.60 -5.79 3.27
N TRP A 810 -15.55 -4.98 3.30
CA TRP A 810 -14.69 -4.78 4.48
C TRP A 810 -14.19 -3.33 4.59
N GLY A 811 -13.70 -2.97 5.77
CA GLY A 811 -13.06 -1.69 6.04
C GLY A 811 -11.89 -1.81 7.01
N LEU A 812 -10.92 -0.90 6.91
CA LEU A 812 -9.73 -0.85 7.76
C LEU A 812 -9.43 0.58 8.22
N CYS A 813 -8.93 0.70 9.44
CA CYS A 813 -8.23 1.88 9.95
C CYS A 813 -7.01 1.45 10.77
N ARG A 814 -5.80 1.82 10.34
CA ARG A 814 -4.52 1.51 11.04
C ARG A 814 -3.64 2.75 11.14
N ALA A 815 -2.71 2.78 12.09
CA ALA A 815 -1.71 3.84 12.17
C ALA A 815 -0.56 3.59 11.18
N SER A 816 -0.14 4.62 10.45
CA SER A 816 1.11 4.54 9.68
C SER A 816 2.31 4.43 10.63
N ASN A 817 3.28 3.59 10.28
CA ASN A 817 4.52 3.40 11.04
C ASN A 817 5.69 4.25 10.49
N THR A 818 5.44 5.06 9.46
CA THR A 818 6.44 5.91 8.78
C THR A 818 6.02 7.37 8.62
N THR A 819 4.76 7.70 8.90
CA THR A 819 4.16 9.05 8.83
C THR A 819 3.14 9.26 9.96
N PRO A 820 2.81 10.50 10.35
CA PRO A 820 1.79 10.81 11.35
C PRO A 820 0.38 10.76 10.75
N THR A 821 0.00 9.61 10.21
CA THR A 821 -1.29 9.41 9.52
C THR A 821 -2.02 8.17 10.00
N LEU A 822 -3.36 8.19 9.88
CA LEU A 822 -4.20 7.00 9.87
C LEU A 822 -4.42 6.58 8.41
N VAL A 823 -4.15 5.30 8.13
CA VAL A 823 -4.29 4.68 6.81
C VAL A 823 -5.60 3.88 6.80
N LEU A 824 -6.46 4.15 5.81
CA LEU A 824 -7.76 3.49 5.65
C LEU A 824 -7.94 2.96 4.23
N ARG A 825 -8.68 1.84 4.11
CA ARG A 825 -9.17 1.29 2.85
C ARG A 825 -10.55 0.69 3.08
N PHE A 826 -11.43 0.82 2.09
CA PHE A 826 -12.77 0.24 2.09
C PHE A 826 -13.01 -0.51 0.78
N GLU A 827 -13.76 -1.61 0.84
CA GLU A 827 -14.07 -2.45 -0.32
C GLU A 827 -15.44 -3.10 -0.15
N ALA A 828 -16.24 -3.20 -1.21
CA ALA A 828 -17.53 -3.87 -1.15
C ALA A 828 -18.03 -4.42 -2.51
N ASN A 829 -19.00 -5.34 -2.45
CA ASN A 829 -19.74 -5.83 -3.61
C ASN A 829 -20.40 -4.68 -4.41
N ASP A 830 -20.84 -3.61 -3.75
CA ASP A 830 -21.57 -2.51 -4.37
C ASP A 830 -21.40 -1.16 -3.64
N GLU A 831 -21.78 -0.09 -4.36
CA GLU A 831 -21.73 1.32 -3.97
C GLU A 831 -22.56 1.70 -2.73
N ALA A 832 -23.55 0.88 -2.32
CA ALA A 832 -24.37 1.12 -1.14
C ALA A 832 -23.76 0.44 0.10
N ALA A 833 -23.25 -0.78 -0.05
CA ALA A 833 -22.45 -1.46 0.96
C ALA A 833 -21.17 -0.67 1.28
N LEU A 834 -20.46 -0.17 0.27
CA LEU A 834 -19.25 0.66 0.45
C LEU A 834 -19.54 1.89 1.31
N LYS A 835 -20.57 2.67 0.95
CA LYS A 835 -20.96 3.88 1.69
C LYS A 835 -21.48 3.60 3.09
N ARG A 836 -22.14 2.45 3.31
CA ARG A 836 -22.54 2.00 4.65
C ARG A 836 -21.32 1.73 5.53
N ILE A 837 -20.31 1.02 5.02
CA ILE A 837 -19.08 0.70 5.76
C ILE A 837 -18.30 2.00 6.05
N GLN A 838 -18.13 2.87 5.06
CA GLN A 838 -17.55 4.22 5.22
C GLN A 838 -18.27 5.01 6.33
N THR A 839 -19.61 5.02 6.35
CA THR A 839 -20.40 5.71 7.37
C THR A 839 -20.15 5.14 8.76
N VAL A 840 -20.09 3.82 8.94
CA VAL A 840 -19.79 3.18 10.23
C VAL A 840 -18.41 3.59 10.75
N PHE A 841 -17.38 3.56 9.90
CA PHE A 841 -16.03 3.97 10.29
C PHE A 841 -15.94 5.47 10.58
N ARG A 842 -16.55 6.33 9.76
CA ARG A 842 -16.67 7.78 10.01
C ARG A 842 -17.35 8.06 11.35
N GLU A 843 -18.44 7.34 11.68
CA GLU A 843 -19.09 7.45 12.99
C GLU A 843 -18.18 7.01 14.15
N GLN A 844 -17.47 5.89 14.04
CA GLN A 844 -16.64 5.42 15.16
C GLN A 844 -15.42 6.32 15.38
N LEU A 845 -14.81 6.84 14.31
CA LEU A 845 -13.71 7.81 14.40
C LEU A 845 -14.15 9.11 15.07
N LEU A 846 -15.30 9.69 14.68
CA LEU A 846 -15.83 10.91 15.29
C LEU A 846 -16.35 10.72 16.73
N ARG A 847 -16.56 9.47 17.18
CA ARG A 847 -16.82 9.15 18.61
C ARG A 847 -15.54 9.11 19.44
N VAL A 848 -14.40 8.74 18.84
CA VAL A 848 -13.08 8.76 19.49
C VAL A 848 -12.53 10.19 19.53
N ASP A 849 -12.54 10.89 18.40
CA ASP A 849 -12.15 12.29 18.29
C ASP A 849 -13.01 13.02 17.24
N ALA A 850 -13.86 13.94 17.72
CA ALA A 850 -14.77 14.71 16.89
C ALA A 850 -14.10 15.87 16.11
N THR A 851 -12.77 16.03 16.21
CA THR A 851 -11.99 17.05 15.51
C THR A 851 -11.24 16.53 14.27
N LEU A 852 -11.23 15.21 14.05
CA LEU A 852 -10.63 14.59 12.86
C LEU A 852 -11.31 15.06 11.57
N ASP A 853 -10.52 15.50 10.59
CA ASP A 853 -11.01 15.71 9.23
C ASP A 853 -11.06 14.37 8.50
N ILE A 854 -12.24 14.00 8.00
CA ILE A 854 -12.51 12.67 7.45
C ILE A 854 -12.99 12.84 6.00
N PRO A 855 -12.18 12.45 5.00
CA PRO A 855 -12.41 12.80 3.58
C PRO A 855 -13.33 11.81 2.82
N PHE A 856 -14.01 10.88 3.50
CA PHE A 856 -14.88 9.85 2.89
C PHE A 856 -16.34 9.91 3.42
#